data_AF-A0AAD4LJP6-F1
#
_entry.id   AF-A0AAD4LJP6-F1
#
_cell.length_a   1.000
_cell.length_b   1.000
_cell.length_c   1.000
_cell.angle_alpha   90.00
_cell.angle_beta   90.00
_cell.angle_gamma   90.00
#
_symmetry.space_group_name_H-M   'P 1'
#
loop_
_entity.id
_entity.type
_entity.pdbx_description
1 polymer ?
#
loop_
_entity_poly.entity_id
_entity_poly.type
_entity_poly.pdbx_seq_one_letter_code
_entity_poly.pdbx_strand_id
1 'polypeptide(L)'
;MRWHILPCLCLVFVGSISLCGLTVRASPSEVDSANEATRAYKQALATLAALTALPSSRAFETHHPSSWSTGNPVLSSFLPNPQGQGPLGSALRIAIKLRHQSWLPRFISSRLSQESGRRRSDEELRGRAIKVMDLLQHAADLGNLDALFVLGKLSLLPPTPHFIADPVLAYKSFESHAAITGNATSQSYLAFFYATGYQNIVPVDQATAQLYYTFAAHGDDKAAQMALGYRYWTGIGVVENCDRAVEWYGAAAEQAMAQFLSGPPGGRTLPLTPTRLSDLAGGVYGPGASVASTGLNGQRPAIKAARARAAGETWEDILEYYIFNADRGETDFAFRLGKIFYHGSIYNAPGGIASGGEGVGRVPRDFERARYYFETIVRQAWPSDSGDLGKRDENGPVGLAAPAAGYLGRMFLRGEGVRVDLKLAKMWFERGAAYGDKECHNGLGIMWRDGLVDGRRDTKKSVTNFAVAAGQDLAEAQLNLGKHHYQRGDLKLASSYFEAALRHGSPFEAYYYLADLQVTQMKNMPTPLRPGACSIAAAFYKVVAERGSWDEDLIREGEDAWETGTLGGKQLALFKWWISAERGYEIGQNNLAFILDQGIMLHRTDLLPSNDTARLALTQWTRSAAQNNVDALVKVGDYYYHGLGVPDEPEHVRWEKAAGYYRSAADTQISALAMWNLGWMYEHGYGVPQDFHLAKRHYDIALETNVEAYLPVTLSLFRLHARSLWHTLTGREGGLSLWSKDDPDHEFPDQNPVRKELDEGSAGSGGPTSSESDEDLLVEDDGPWYMGKAREEFNRRMRDAAAPGDDEDPIQWARDRRNAELDRDSDIGPEDMFDAALRGGHRGNDEADEFVETMMLVVLCLIVSLLLYIRGRWVERLRREEREQRQHREVHEERDDGLFPPPGDPARDDWAVPR
;
A
#
# COMPACT_ATOMS: atom_id res chain seq x y z
N MET A 1 56.41 20.26 35.61
CA MET A 1 56.94 19.02 35.01
C MET A 1 55.80 18.41 34.19
N ARG A 2 55.40 18.95 33.03
CA ARG A 2 55.97 18.76 31.68
C ARG A 2 56.27 17.29 31.38
N TRP A 3 55.37 16.61 30.67
CA TRP A 3 55.61 16.05 29.33
C TRP A 3 54.29 16.08 28.54
N HIS A 4 54.36 16.74 27.39
CA HIS A 4 53.31 16.91 26.39
C HIS A 4 53.28 15.71 25.45
N ILE A 5 52.09 15.28 25.01
CA ILE A 5 51.89 14.75 23.66
C ILE A 5 50.59 15.34 23.09
N LEU A 6 50.74 16.29 22.16
CA LEU A 6 49.70 16.73 21.23
C LEU A 6 49.54 15.71 20.10
N PRO A 7 48.33 15.52 19.54
CA PRO A 7 48.15 14.99 18.20
C PRO A 7 48.10 16.16 17.20
N CYS A 8 49.06 16.21 16.27
CA CYS A 8 48.99 17.07 15.10
C CYS A 8 48.77 16.23 13.83
N LEU A 9 47.77 16.67 13.08
CA LEU A 9 47.43 16.30 11.71
C LEU A 9 48.65 16.08 10.80
N CYS A 10 48.57 15.05 9.95
CA CYS A 10 49.09 15.10 8.58
C CYS A 10 48.42 14.03 7.69
N LEU A 11 47.51 14.51 6.83
CA LEU A 11 47.28 14.10 5.42
C LEU A 11 47.82 12.73 4.98
N VAL A 12 46.91 11.78 4.74
CA VAL A 12 47.20 10.59 3.93
C VAL A 12 47.00 10.95 2.46
N PHE A 13 48.11 11.24 1.79
CA PHE A 13 48.21 11.17 0.33
C PHE A 13 48.47 9.72 -0.06
N VAL A 14 47.68 9.21 -1.00
CA VAL A 14 47.86 7.91 -1.66
C VAL A 14 49.21 7.89 -2.37
N GLY A 15 50.07 6.93 -2.05
CA GLY A 15 51.36 6.77 -2.69
C GLY A 15 52.10 5.52 -2.23
N SER A 16 51.91 4.42 -2.96
CA SER A 16 52.84 3.31 -3.20
C SER A 16 53.76 2.86 -2.05
N ILE A 17 53.33 1.82 -1.32
CA ILE A 17 54.27 0.95 -0.59
C ILE A 17 54.49 -0.32 -1.42
N SER A 18 55.70 -0.37 -1.98
CA SER A 18 56.30 -1.51 -2.66
C SER A 18 56.58 -2.63 -1.64
N LEU A 19 55.91 -3.77 -1.76
CA LEU A 19 56.27 -5.00 -1.06
C LEU A 19 57.39 -5.69 -1.85
N CYS A 20 58.54 -5.77 -1.21
CA CYS A 20 59.75 -6.40 -1.72
C CYS A 20 59.58 -7.93 -1.72
N GLY A 21 59.87 -8.57 -2.86
CA GLY A 21 60.57 -9.86 -2.86
C GLY A 21 59.75 -11.14 -3.03
N LEU A 22 58.91 -11.24 -4.06
CA LEU A 22 58.62 -12.50 -4.78
C LEU A 22 58.05 -12.13 -6.17
N THR A 23 58.91 -11.62 -7.05
CA THR A 23 58.54 -11.36 -8.44
C THR A 23 58.43 -12.68 -9.18
N VAL A 24 57.23 -13.27 -9.19
CA VAL A 24 56.82 -14.12 -10.30
C VAL A 24 56.83 -13.21 -11.53
N ARG A 25 57.80 -13.39 -12.43
CA ARG A 25 57.78 -12.74 -13.74
C ARG A 25 56.57 -13.28 -14.48
N ALA A 26 55.50 -12.51 -14.54
CA ALA A 26 54.38 -12.78 -15.42
C ALA A 26 54.92 -12.88 -16.86
N SER A 27 54.51 -13.90 -17.59
CA SER A 27 54.96 -14.12 -18.96
C SER A 27 54.40 -13.01 -19.89
N PRO A 28 55.07 -12.66 -21.00
CA PRO A 28 54.58 -11.62 -21.92
C PRO A 28 53.13 -11.86 -22.39
N SER A 29 52.76 -13.13 -22.57
CA SER A 29 51.41 -13.57 -22.92
C SER A 29 50.34 -13.30 -21.86
N GLU A 30 50.69 -13.31 -20.56
CA GLU A 30 49.74 -13.01 -19.47
C GLU A 30 49.45 -11.52 -19.34
N VAL A 31 50.41 -10.68 -19.70
CA VAL A 31 50.22 -9.22 -19.72
C VAL A 31 49.33 -8.82 -20.89
N ASP A 32 49.50 -9.48 -22.05
CA ASP A 32 48.67 -9.24 -23.22
C ASP A 32 47.21 -9.69 -23.00
N SER A 33 46.99 -10.83 -22.35
CA SER A 33 45.63 -11.32 -22.02
C SER A 33 44.90 -10.42 -21.02
N ALA A 34 45.57 -9.93 -19.98
CA ALA A 34 44.96 -9.01 -19.01
C ALA A 34 44.58 -7.65 -19.65
N ASN A 35 45.43 -7.13 -20.54
CA ASN A 35 45.15 -5.91 -21.30
C ASN A 35 43.98 -6.10 -22.28
N GLU A 36 43.87 -7.28 -22.88
CA GLU A 36 42.73 -7.63 -23.72
C GLU A 36 41.44 -7.73 -22.89
N ALA A 37 41.48 -8.40 -21.75
CA ALA A 37 40.33 -8.57 -20.85
C ALA A 37 39.77 -7.23 -20.37
N THR A 38 40.65 -6.29 -19.99
CA THR A 38 40.24 -4.94 -19.58
C THR A 38 39.70 -4.11 -20.74
N ARG A 39 40.22 -4.28 -21.96
CA ARG A 39 39.70 -3.61 -23.16
C ARG A 39 38.31 -4.12 -23.51
N ALA A 40 38.11 -5.44 -23.53
CA ALA A 40 36.83 -6.07 -23.79
C ALA A 40 35.77 -5.64 -22.76
N TYR A 41 36.14 -5.64 -21.47
CA TYR A 41 35.26 -5.18 -20.39
C TYR A 41 34.85 -3.71 -20.54
N LYS A 42 35.81 -2.80 -20.80
CA LYS A 42 35.50 -1.37 -21.04
C LYS A 42 34.59 -1.18 -22.25
N GLN A 43 34.82 -1.95 -23.32
CA GLN A 43 33.96 -1.93 -24.50
C GLN A 43 32.55 -2.39 -24.17
N ALA A 44 32.41 -3.47 -23.40
CA ALA A 44 31.12 -3.99 -22.96
C ALA A 44 30.34 -2.95 -22.14
N LEU A 45 31.00 -2.32 -21.15
CA LEU A 45 30.38 -1.27 -20.33
C LEU A 45 29.96 -0.05 -21.15
N ALA A 46 30.77 0.38 -22.12
CA ALA A 46 30.42 1.50 -23.00
C ALA A 46 29.19 1.17 -23.86
N THR A 47 29.10 -0.04 -24.40
CA THR A 47 27.93 -0.50 -25.15
C THR A 47 26.70 -0.70 -24.26
N LEU A 48 26.86 -1.19 -23.04
CA LEU A 48 25.79 -1.33 -22.05
C LEU A 48 25.23 0.04 -21.69
N ALA A 49 26.10 1.00 -21.37
CA ALA A 49 25.70 2.37 -21.04
C ALA A 49 24.91 3.02 -22.19
N ALA A 50 25.30 2.79 -23.44
CA ALA A 50 24.56 3.27 -24.61
C ALA A 50 23.18 2.60 -24.76
N LEU A 51 23.04 1.33 -24.39
CA LEU A 51 21.75 0.62 -24.42
C LEU A 51 20.82 1.07 -23.29
N THR A 52 21.35 1.34 -22.10
CA THR A 52 20.57 1.77 -20.94
C THR A 52 20.25 3.26 -20.95
N ALA A 53 21.05 4.08 -21.64
CA ALA A 53 20.82 5.53 -21.78
C ALA A 53 19.72 5.88 -22.80
N LEU A 54 19.35 4.94 -23.67
CA LEU A 54 18.19 5.11 -24.54
C LEU A 54 16.93 5.09 -23.65
N PRO A 55 16.07 6.11 -23.72
CA PRO A 55 14.90 6.13 -22.87
C PRO A 55 14.04 4.89 -23.14
N SER A 56 13.53 4.25 -22.09
CA SER A 56 12.39 3.34 -22.22
C SER A 56 11.34 4.05 -23.08
N SER A 57 10.74 3.37 -24.03
CA SER A 57 9.84 3.86 -25.09
C SER A 57 8.60 4.68 -24.66
N ARG A 58 8.54 5.11 -23.39
CA ARG A 58 7.63 6.08 -22.79
C ARG A 58 8.25 7.45 -22.49
N ALA A 59 9.48 7.74 -22.92
CA ALA A 59 9.94 9.12 -22.91
C ALA A 59 9.03 9.93 -23.83
N PHE A 60 8.20 10.76 -23.21
CA PHE A 60 7.64 11.94 -23.86
C PHE A 60 8.77 12.59 -24.66
N GLU A 61 8.61 12.70 -25.98
CA GLU A 61 9.59 13.44 -26.76
C GLU A 61 9.60 14.87 -26.22
N THR A 62 10.73 15.23 -25.62
CA THR A 62 11.01 16.55 -25.09
C THR A 62 11.18 17.51 -26.26
N HIS A 63 10.09 18.12 -26.72
CA HIS A 63 10.21 19.34 -27.50
C HIS A 63 10.61 20.48 -26.55
N HIS A 64 11.87 20.91 -26.66
CA HIS A 64 12.30 22.22 -26.18
C HIS A 64 11.46 23.29 -26.90
N PRO A 65 10.91 24.30 -26.19
CA PRO A 65 10.53 25.54 -26.84
C PRO A 65 11.81 26.31 -27.17
N SER A 66 12.55 25.84 -28.18
CA SER A 66 13.69 26.58 -28.72
C SER A 66 13.16 27.76 -29.53
N SER A 67 13.36 28.96 -28.98
CA SER A 67 13.51 30.25 -29.66
C SER A 67 12.51 30.64 -30.76
N TRP A 68 11.73 31.69 -30.47
CA TRP A 68 11.29 32.70 -31.43
C TRP A 68 10.42 32.17 -32.59
N SER A 69 9.24 31.69 -32.23
CA SER A 69 8.11 31.63 -33.16
C SER A 69 7.03 32.57 -32.61
N THR A 70 6.99 33.78 -33.16
CA THR A 70 5.86 34.71 -33.06
C THR A 70 4.70 34.16 -33.92
N GLY A 71 4.12 33.05 -33.49
CA GLY A 71 2.94 32.44 -34.09
C GLY A 71 1.83 32.37 -33.06
N ASN A 72 0.59 32.71 -33.45
CA ASN A 72 -0.57 32.78 -32.55
C ASN A 72 -0.71 31.50 -31.70
N PRO A 73 -0.73 31.60 -30.35
CA PRO A 73 -0.78 30.45 -29.45
C PRO A 73 -2.06 29.61 -29.59
N VAL A 74 -3.11 30.20 -30.17
CA VAL A 74 -4.41 29.57 -30.33
C VAL A 74 -4.40 28.44 -31.38
N LEU A 75 -3.56 28.49 -32.42
CA LEU A 75 -3.61 27.50 -33.51
C LEU A 75 -2.68 26.29 -33.29
N SER A 76 -1.57 26.48 -32.59
CA SER A 76 -0.65 25.39 -32.23
C SER A 76 -1.23 24.46 -31.15
N SER A 77 -2.20 24.94 -30.37
CA SER A 77 -2.91 24.14 -29.36
C SER A 77 -4.00 23.23 -29.95
N PHE A 78 -4.40 23.40 -31.22
CA PHE A 78 -5.46 22.58 -31.83
C PHE A 78 -4.96 21.43 -32.71
N LEU A 79 -3.72 21.48 -33.21
CA LEU A 79 -3.23 20.47 -34.14
C LEU A 79 -2.60 19.28 -33.38
N PRO A 80 -2.95 18.03 -33.70
CA PRO A 80 -2.37 16.86 -33.04
C PRO A 80 -0.89 16.74 -33.40
N ASN A 81 -0.04 16.59 -32.37
CA ASN A 81 1.37 16.26 -32.55
C ASN A 81 1.54 14.83 -33.14
N PRO A 82 2.71 14.44 -33.69
CA PRO A 82 2.92 13.11 -34.28
C PRO A 82 2.74 11.93 -33.29
N GLN A 83 2.64 12.22 -31.99
CA GLN A 83 2.30 11.26 -30.92
C GLN A 83 0.81 11.27 -30.52
N GLY A 84 -0.03 12.06 -31.18
CA GLY A 84 -1.47 12.14 -30.91
C GLY A 84 -1.87 12.99 -29.70
N GLN A 85 -1.01 13.90 -29.24
CA GLN A 85 -1.28 14.82 -28.13
C GLN A 85 -1.95 16.11 -28.64
N GLY A 86 -2.94 16.62 -27.89
CA GLY A 86 -3.74 17.81 -28.20
C GLY A 86 -5.25 17.52 -28.20
N PRO A 87 -6.12 18.54 -28.15
CA PRO A 87 -7.56 18.40 -28.00
C PRO A 87 -8.21 17.60 -29.14
N LEU A 88 -7.65 17.60 -30.36
CA LEU A 88 -8.08 16.72 -31.44
C LEU A 88 -7.63 15.26 -31.26
N GLY A 89 -6.45 15.02 -30.69
CA GLY A 89 -5.96 13.68 -30.36
C GLY A 89 -6.68 13.07 -29.16
N SER A 90 -6.97 13.89 -28.15
CA SER A 90 -7.84 13.56 -27.02
C SER A 90 -9.28 13.36 -27.46
N ALA A 91 -9.84 14.22 -28.32
CA ALA A 91 -11.15 13.98 -28.94
C ALA A 91 -11.17 12.71 -29.80
N LEU A 92 -10.08 12.36 -30.49
CA LEU A 92 -9.97 11.12 -31.25
C LEU A 92 -9.90 9.90 -30.32
N ARG A 93 -9.14 9.95 -29.22
CA ARG A 93 -9.07 8.89 -28.20
C ARG A 93 -10.41 8.72 -27.48
N ILE A 94 -11.05 9.82 -27.09
CA ILE A 94 -12.38 9.85 -26.49
C ILE A 94 -13.42 9.33 -27.50
N ALA A 95 -13.35 9.74 -28.77
CA ALA A 95 -14.23 9.23 -29.83
C ALA A 95 -14.00 7.74 -30.11
N ILE A 96 -12.76 7.23 -30.03
CA ILE A 96 -12.44 5.81 -30.15
C ILE A 96 -12.93 5.03 -28.91
N LYS A 97 -12.78 5.58 -27.69
CA LYS A 97 -13.29 5.00 -26.44
C LYS A 97 -14.83 4.95 -26.43
N LEU A 98 -15.51 6.03 -26.84
CA LEU A 98 -16.97 6.11 -27.00
C LEU A 98 -17.48 5.15 -28.10
N ARG A 99 -16.67 4.86 -29.11
CA ARG A 99 -16.99 3.97 -30.25
C ARG A 99 -16.90 2.47 -29.92
N HIS A 100 -16.45 2.09 -28.71
CA HIS A 100 -16.49 0.69 -28.26
C HIS A 100 -17.89 0.21 -27.81
N GLN A 101 -18.91 1.07 -27.84
CA GLN A 101 -20.32 0.68 -27.78
C GLN A 101 -20.94 0.69 -29.20
N SER A 102 -21.02 -0.51 -29.80
CA SER A 102 -21.81 -0.94 -30.98
C SER A 102 -21.36 -0.58 -32.43
N TRP A 103 -21.07 -1.67 -33.16
CA TRP A 103 -21.39 -2.00 -34.56
C TRP A 103 -20.84 -1.16 -35.74
N LEU A 104 -19.55 -1.31 -36.09
CA LEU A 104 -19.04 -1.14 -37.48
C LEU A 104 -17.83 -2.07 -37.77
N PRO A 105 -17.54 -2.46 -39.03
CA PRO A 105 -16.57 -3.53 -39.35
C PRO A 105 -15.10 -3.07 -39.41
N ARG A 106 -14.20 -4.03 -39.17
CA ARG A 106 -12.74 -3.91 -38.92
C ARG A 106 -11.82 -3.42 -40.06
N PHE A 107 -12.30 -2.74 -41.10
CA PHE A 107 -11.48 -2.48 -42.30
C PHE A 107 -10.79 -1.10 -42.39
N ILE A 108 -10.78 -0.29 -41.32
CA ILE A 108 -10.07 1.02 -41.33
C ILE A 108 -8.98 1.05 -40.25
N SER A 109 -8.06 0.09 -40.29
CA SER A 109 -6.78 0.19 -39.60
C SER A 109 -5.68 -0.51 -40.41
N SER A 110 -5.29 0.10 -41.53
CA SER A 110 -4.04 -0.25 -42.21
C SER A 110 -3.29 1.02 -42.57
N ARG A 111 -2.33 1.40 -41.74
CA ARG A 111 -1.16 2.17 -42.18
C ARG A 111 0.10 1.42 -41.77
N LEU A 112 0.49 0.51 -42.67
CA LEU A 112 1.84 -0.02 -42.82
C LEU A 112 2.79 1.13 -43.21
N SER A 113 3.77 1.40 -42.35
CA SER A 113 5.10 1.97 -42.69
C SER A 113 5.99 2.04 -41.44
N GLN A 114 5.42 2.08 -40.23
CA GLN A 114 6.17 2.23 -38.97
C GLN A 114 6.65 0.89 -38.35
N GLU A 115 6.03 -0.25 -38.71
CA GLU A 115 6.39 -1.56 -38.14
C GLU A 115 7.73 -2.12 -38.66
N SER A 116 8.10 -1.87 -39.92
CA SER A 116 9.35 -2.43 -40.48
C SER A 116 10.59 -1.73 -39.92
N GLY A 117 10.52 -0.41 -39.71
CA GLY A 117 11.60 0.37 -39.07
C GLY A 117 11.79 0.00 -37.60
N ARG A 118 10.69 -0.24 -36.87
CA ARG A 118 10.72 -0.61 -35.44
C ARG A 118 11.28 -2.01 -35.20
N ARG A 119 10.94 -2.99 -36.06
CA ARG A 119 11.51 -4.35 -36.00
C ARG A 119 13.02 -4.35 -36.30
N ARG A 120 13.45 -3.62 -37.33
CA ARG A 120 14.87 -3.51 -37.68
C ARG A 120 15.70 -2.85 -36.57
N SER A 121 15.14 -1.83 -35.91
CA SER A 121 15.77 -1.19 -34.76
C SER A 121 15.83 -2.10 -33.53
N ASP A 122 14.80 -2.92 -33.28
CA ASP A 122 14.77 -3.86 -32.16
C ASP A 122 15.79 -5.00 -32.34
N GLU A 123 15.93 -5.52 -33.56
CA GLU A 123 16.96 -6.52 -33.90
C GLU A 123 18.38 -5.96 -33.72
N GLU A 124 18.62 -4.69 -34.07
CA GLU A 124 19.91 -4.04 -33.85
C GLU A 124 20.22 -3.91 -32.34
N LEU A 125 19.22 -3.52 -31.53
CA LEU A 125 19.37 -3.44 -30.07
C LEU A 125 19.64 -4.81 -29.44
N ARG A 126 18.96 -5.87 -29.90
CA ARG A 126 19.25 -7.25 -29.48
C ARG A 126 20.66 -7.68 -29.88
N GLY A 127 21.10 -7.38 -31.10
CA GLY A 127 22.45 -7.67 -31.55
C GLY A 127 23.52 -6.99 -30.69
N ARG A 128 23.27 -5.74 -30.27
CA ARG A 128 24.14 -5.03 -29.31
C ARG A 128 24.11 -5.67 -27.92
N ALA A 129 22.97 -6.12 -27.43
CA ALA A 129 22.85 -6.79 -26.14
C ALA A 129 23.60 -8.14 -26.11
N ILE A 130 23.47 -8.95 -27.17
CA ILE A 130 24.24 -10.20 -27.33
C ILE A 130 25.74 -9.91 -27.33
N LYS A 131 26.17 -8.89 -28.09
CA LYS A 131 27.57 -8.46 -28.12
C LYS A 131 28.09 -8.05 -26.74
N VAL A 132 27.27 -7.40 -25.90
CA VAL A 132 27.65 -7.07 -24.51
C VAL A 132 27.93 -8.34 -23.72
N MET A 133 27.02 -9.33 -23.78
CA MET A 133 27.17 -10.61 -23.08
C MET A 133 28.42 -11.37 -23.55
N ASP A 134 28.64 -11.45 -24.87
CA ASP A 134 29.82 -12.11 -25.46
C ASP A 134 31.13 -11.45 -25.02
N LEU A 135 31.19 -10.11 -25.01
CA LEU A 135 32.37 -9.37 -24.57
C LEU A 135 32.64 -9.56 -23.07
N LEU A 136 31.58 -9.62 -22.25
CA LEU A 136 31.71 -9.88 -20.81
C LEU A 136 32.18 -11.30 -20.54
N GLN A 137 31.62 -12.29 -21.25
CA GLN A 137 32.06 -13.67 -21.13
C GLN A 137 33.52 -13.84 -21.56
N HIS A 138 33.92 -13.26 -22.71
CA HIS A 138 35.31 -13.26 -23.15
C HIS A 138 36.25 -12.61 -22.13
N ALA A 139 35.86 -11.46 -21.57
CA ALA A 139 36.66 -10.80 -20.54
C ALA A 139 36.75 -11.65 -19.24
N ALA A 140 35.67 -12.32 -18.85
CA ALA A 140 35.64 -13.20 -17.69
C ALA A 140 36.50 -14.46 -17.91
N ASP A 141 36.46 -15.06 -19.09
CA ASP A 141 37.29 -16.22 -19.48
C ASP A 141 38.79 -15.86 -19.48
N LEU A 142 39.13 -14.60 -19.79
CA LEU A 142 40.49 -14.06 -19.66
C LEU A 142 40.88 -13.69 -18.21
N GLY A 143 40.00 -13.90 -17.23
CA GLY A 143 40.26 -13.71 -15.80
C GLY A 143 39.87 -12.35 -15.22
N ASN A 144 39.07 -11.54 -15.93
CA ASN A 144 38.58 -10.27 -15.39
C ASN A 144 37.41 -10.49 -14.40
N LEU A 145 37.68 -10.24 -13.12
CA LEU A 145 36.72 -10.45 -12.03
C LEU A 145 35.53 -9.48 -12.06
N ASP A 146 35.76 -8.22 -12.43
CA ASP A 146 34.69 -7.23 -12.55
C ASP A 146 33.73 -7.61 -13.68
N ALA A 147 34.27 -8.12 -14.79
CA ALA A 147 33.47 -8.62 -15.90
C ALA A 147 32.62 -9.82 -15.49
N LEU A 148 33.18 -10.75 -14.71
CA LEU A 148 32.48 -11.91 -14.17
C LEU A 148 31.32 -11.51 -13.24
N PHE A 149 31.52 -10.52 -12.37
CA PHE A 149 30.45 -9.98 -11.52
C PHE A 149 29.32 -9.34 -12.34
N VAL A 150 29.68 -8.47 -13.29
CA VAL A 150 28.69 -7.80 -14.15
C VAL A 150 27.96 -8.81 -15.03
N LEU A 151 28.64 -9.84 -15.53
CA LEU A 151 28.02 -10.94 -16.27
C LEU A 151 26.95 -11.63 -15.41
N GLY A 152 27.29 -12.03 -14.19
CA GLY A 152 26.33 -12.65 -13.26
C GLY A 152 25.13 -11.76 -12.97
N LYS A 153 25.37 -10.46 -12.72
CA LYS A 153 24.30 -9.47 -12.46
C LYS A 153 23.39 -9.26 -13.67
N LEU A 154 23.93 -9.13 -14.89
CA LEU A 154 23.13 -8.96 -16.10
C LEU A 154 22.35 -10.22 -16.48
N SER A 155 22.95 -11.40 -16.30
CA SER A 155 22.30 -12.69 -16.51
C SER A 155 21.12 -12.90 -15.55
N LEU A 156 21.20 -12.38 -14.32
CA LEU A 156 20.15 -12.49 -13.32
C LEU A 156 19.09 -11.38 -13.43
N LEU A 157 19.53 -10.14 -13.60
CA LEU A 157 18.72 -8.92 -13.58
C LEU A 157 18.95 -8.12 -14.87
N PRO A 158 18.39 -8.57 -16.00
CA PRO A 158 18.54 -7.87 -17.27
C PRO A 158 17.96 -6.45 -17.18
N PRO A 159 18.71 -5.40 -17.61
CA PRO A 159 18.26 -4.01 -17.51
C PRO A 159 17.23 -3.64 -18.59
N THR A 160 17.26 -4.33 -19.73
CA THR A 160 16.30 -4.14 -20.83
C THR A 160 15.75 -5.48 -21.29
N PRO A 161 14.54 -5.53 -21.90
CA PRO A 161 13.95 -6.78 -22.39
C PRO A 161 14.75 -7.43 -23.53
N HIS A 162 15.78 -6.76 -24.06
CA HIS A 162 16.67 -7.27 -25.09
C HIS A 162 17.70 -8.28 -24.56
N PHE A 163 17.99 -8.25 -23.25
CA PHE A 163 18.85 -9.22 -22.60
C PHE A 163 18.04 -10.48 -22.23
N ILE A 164 18.67 -11.64 -22.39
CA ILE A 164 18.08 -12.93 -22.04
C ILE A 164 18.54 -13.28 -20.62
N ALA A 165 17.58 -13.51 -19.72
CA ALA A 165 17.88 -13.97 -18.38
C ALA A 165 18.37 -15.42 -18.39
N ASP A 166 19.51 -15.68 -17.76
CA ASP A 166 20.06 -17.02 -17.55
C ASP A 166 20.49 -17.16 -16.08
N PRO A 167 19.61 -17.69 -15.21
CA PRO A 167 19.90 -17.79 -13.79
C PRO A 167 20.93 -18.87 -13.46
N VAL A 168 21.16 -19.85 -14.35
CA VAL A 168 22.19 -20.88 -14.17
C VAL A 168 23.57 -20.26 -14.40
N LEU A 169 23.72 -19.48 -15.47
CA LEU A 169 24.94 -18.72 -15.72
C LEU A 169 25.20 -17.70 -14.61
N ALA A 170 24.15 -17.04 -14.13
CA ALA A 170 24.26 -16.11 -13.00
C ALA A 170 24.77 -16.80 -11.74
N TYR A 171 24.17 -17.93 -11.35
CA TYR A 171 24.60 -18.69 -10.17
C TYR A 171 26.08 -19.07 -10.26
N LYS A 172 26.51 -19.68 -11.39
CA LYS A 172 27.91 -20.08 -11.60
C LYS A 172 28.87 -18.89 -11.57
N SER A 173 28.46 -17.76 -12.13
CA SER A 173 29.26 -16.53 -12.13
C SER A 173 29.41 -15.97 -10.72
N PHE A 174 28.33 -15.93 -9.92
CA PHE A 174 28.42 -15.48 -8.53
C PHE A 174 29.21 -16.45 -7.64
N GLU A 175 29.05 -17.76 -7.84
CA GLU A 175 29.78 -18.79 -7.10
C GLU A 175 31.29 -18.67 -7.33
N SER A 176 31.71 -18.63 -8.59
CA SER A 176 33.12 -18.44 -8.96
C SER A 176 33.68 -17.09 -8.51
N HIS A 177 32.92 -16.00 -8.70
CA HIS A 177 33.33 -14.67 -8.27
C HIS A 177 33.48 -14.57 -6.75
N ALA A 178 32.52 -15.07 -5.98
CA ALA A 178 32.56 -15.07 -4.52
C ALA A 178 33.67 -15.96 -3.97
N ALA A 179 33.95 -17.10 -4.60
CA ALA A 179 35.04 -18.00 -4.19
C ALA A 179 36.43 -17.35 -4.34
N ILE A 180 36.62 -16.48 -5.33
CA ILE A 180 37.90 -15.80 -5.58
C ILE A 180 38.02 -14.51 -4.76
N THR A 181 36.96 -13.69 -4.73
CA THR A 181 37.02 -12.32 -4.19
C THR A 181 36.48 -12.16 -2.79
N GLY A 182 35.60 -13.06 -2.34
CA GLY A 182 34.80 -12.85 -1.13
C GLY A 182 33.81 -11.68 -1.24
N ASN A 183 33.43 -11.26 -2.46
CA ASN A 183 32.55 -10.11 -2.67
C ASN A 183 31.17 -10.30 -1.99
N ALA A 184 30.81 -9.32 -1.17
CA ALA A 184 29.61 -9.36 -0.33
C ALA A 184 28.30 -9.44 -1.13
N THR A 185 28.15 -8.65 -2.19
CA THR A 185 26.95 -8.65 -3.03
C THR A 185 26.77 -9.99 -3.77
N SER A 186 27.87 -10.61 -4.20
CA SER A 186 27.82 -11.95 -4.83
C SER A 186 27.35 -13.01 -3.83
N GLN A 187 27.87 -12.96 -2.60
CA GLN A 187 27.42 -13.82 -1.50
C GLN A 187 25.93 -13.58 -1.16
N SER A 188 25.47 -12.33 -1.20
CA SER A 188 24.06 -11.95 -0.99
C SER A 188 23.13 -12.61 -2.03
N TYR A 189 23.53 -12.64 -3.30
CA TYR A 189 22.79 -13.35 -4.36
C TYR A 189 22.84 -14.87 -4.21
N LEU A 190 24.00 -15.45 -3.85
CA LEU A 190 24.10 -16.88 -3.56
C LEU A 190 23.17 -17.28 -2.41
N ALA A 191 23.13 -16.46 -1.35
CA ALA A 191 22.23 -16.68 -0.21
C ALA A 191 20.76 -16.73 -0.65
N PHE A 192 20.34 -15.87 -1.59
CA PHE A 192 19.00 -15.91 -2.17
C PHE A 192 18.71 -17.22 -2.91
N PHE A 193 19.65 -17.74 -3.70
CA PHE A 193 19.48 -19.04 -4.38
C PHE A 193 19.28 -20.19 -3.40
N TYR A 194 20.09 -20.27 -2.33
CA TYR A 194 19.92 -21.28 -1.29
C TYR A 194 18.64 -21.08 -0.45
N ALA A 195 18.23 -19.83 -0.23
CA ALA A 195 17.04 -19.50 0.56
C ALA A 195 15.73 -19.93 -0.14
N THR A 196 15.69 -19.78 -1.45
CA THR A 196 14.45 -19.91 -2.24
C THR A 196 14.42 -21.16 -3.11
N GLY A 197 15.57 -21.75 -3.41
CA GLY A 197 15.69 -22.85 -4.38
C GLY A 197 15.27 -22.44 -5.79
N TYR A 198 15.50 -21.17 -6.16
CA TYR A 198 15.00 -20.58 -7.40
C TYR A 198 15.27 -21.46 -8.63
N GLN A 199 14.20 -21.79 -9.37
CA GLN A 199 14.20 -22.68 -10.54
C GLN A 199 14.88 -24.05 -10.35
N ASN A 200 14.92 -24.56 -9.11
CA ASN A 200 15.58 -25.83 -8.76
C ASN A 200 17.07 -25.88 -9.16
N ILE A 201 17.73 -24.72 -9.28
CA ILE A 201 19.18 -24.65 -9.58
C ILE A 201 19.97 -25.25 -8.42
N VAL A 202 19.52 -24.94 -7.20
CA VAL A 202 20.07 -25.42 -5.95
C VAL A 202 18.90 -25.82 -5.04
N PRO A 203 18.99 -26.92 -4.27
CA PRO A 203 17.97 -27.26 -3.29
C PRO A 203 17.88 -26.18 -2.19
N VAL A 204 16.68 -26.01 -1.63
CA VAL A 204 16.47 -25.08 -0.51
C VAL A 204 17.28 -25.53 0.70
N ASP A 205 18.19 -24.66 1.15
CA ASP A 205 18.99 -24.86 2.36
C ASP A 205 19.10 -23.54 3.13
N GLN A 206 18.30 -23.43 4.19
CA GLN A 206 18.27 -22.23 5.03
C GLN A 206 19.56 -22.02 5.82
N ALA A 207 20.32 -23.08 6.14
CA ALA A 207 21.56 -22.95 6.90
C ALA A 207 22.65 -22.33 6.04
N THR A 208 22.81 -22.83 4.80
CA THR A 208 23.76 -22.26 3.84
C THR A 208 23.34 -20.84 3.43
N ALA A 209 22.04 -20.59 3.24
CA ALA A 209 21.54 -19.24 2.99
C ALA A 209 21.89 -18.27 4.14
N GLN A 210 21.67 -18.69 5.39
CA GLN A 210 22.02 -17.91 6.57
C GLN A 210 23.52 -17.59 6.62
N LEU A 211 24.37 -18.57 6.31
CA LEU A 211 25.82 -18.40 6.28
C LEU A 211 26.25 -17.33 5.26
N TYR A 212 25.80 -17.44 4.02
CA TYR A 212 26.15 -16.46 2.98
C TYR A 212 25.59 -15.07 3.28
N TYR A 213 24.38 -14.95 3.81
CA TYR A 213 23.85 -13.66 4.26
C TYR A 213 24.71 -13.05 5.37
N THR A 214 25.19 -13.85 6.33
CA THR A 214 26.07 -13.33 7.40
C THR A 214 27.40 -12.82 6.87
N PHE A 215 28.06 -13.53 5.96
CA PHE A 215 29.31 -13.04 5.36
C PHE A 215 29.07 -11.78 4.51
N ALA A 216 28.00 -11.76 3.72
CA ALA A 216 27.63 -10.60 2.91
C ALA A 216 27.33 -9.37 3.78
N ALA A 217 26.58 -9.53 4.87
CA ALA A 217 26.24 -8.43 5.77
C ALA A 217 27.46 -7.88 6.52
N HIS A 218 28.42 -8.73 6.89
CA HIS A 218 29.72 -8.32 7.43
C HIS A 218 30.63 -7.67 6.38
N GLY A 219 30.41 -7.95 5.09
CA GLY A 219 31.04 -7.26 3.97
C GLY A 219 30.31 -5.98 3.54
N ASP A 220 29.49 -5.41 4.43
CA ASP A 220 28.72 -4.17 4.25
C ASP A 220 27.67 -4.17 3.13
N ASP A 221 27.22 -5.35 2.68
CA ASP A 221 26.12 -5.44 1.71
C ASP A 221 24.77 -5.08 2.38
N LYS A 222 24.23 -3.90 2.07
CA LYS A 222 22.94 -3.41 2.61
C LYS A 222 21.82 -4.41 2.43
N ALA A 223 21.74 -5.07 1.28
CA ALA A 223 20.68 -6.02 0.98
C ALA A 223 20.73 -7.25 1.89
N ALA A 224 21.92 -7.79 2.16
CA ALA A 224 22.12 -8.86 3.13
C ALA A 224 21.83 -8.42 4.56
N GLN A 225 22.23 -7.20 4.95
CA GLN A 225 21.90 -6.64 6.28
C GLN A 225 20.37 -6.55 6.47
N MET A 226 19.63 -6.07 5.47
CA MET A 226 18.17 -6.05 5.52
C MET A 226 17.56 -7.45 5.58
N ALA A 227 18.07 -8.40 4.79
CA ALA A 227 17.60 -9.79 4.82
C ALA A 227 17.85 -10.47 6.17
N LEU A 228 19.00 -10.24 6.81
CA LEU A 228 19.29 -10.73 8.16
C LEU A 228 18.43 -10.06 9.21
N GLY A 229 18.27 -8.74 9.15
CA GLY A 229 17.38 -7.99 10.02
C GLY A 229 15.97 -8.59 9.98
N TYR A 230 15.47 -8.86 8.78
CA TYR A 230 14.16 -9.49 8.58
C TYR A 230 14.09 -10.93 9.13
N ARG A 231 15.13 -11.75 8.89
CA ARG A 231 15.20 -13.14 9.35
C ARG A 231 15.22 -13.24 10.88
N TYR A 232 16.02 -12.42 11.56
CA TYR A 232 16.06 -12.38 13.03
C TYR A 232 14.79 -11.78 13.63
N TRP A 233 14.15 -10.85 12.93
CA TRP A 233 12.87 -10.28 13.36
C TRP A 233 11.72 -11.28 13.27
N THR A 234 11.65 -12.06 12.19
CA THR A 234 10.54 -13.00 11.93
C THR A 234 10.82 -14.44 12.36
N GLY A 235 12.06 -14.78 12.72
CA GLY A 235 12.48 -16.14 13.05
C GLY A 235 12.62 -17.07 11.85
N ILE A 236 12.94 -16.56 10.65
CA ILE A 236 13.10 -17.39 9.44
C ILE A 236 14.49 -18.05 9.43
N GLY A 237 14.53 -19.35 9.70
CA GLY A 237 15.77 -20.14 9.71
C GLY A 237 16.68 -19.87 10.91
N VAL A 238 16.25 -19.01 11.85
CA VAL A 238 16.95 -18.62 13.07
C VAL A 238 15.94 -18.42 14.20
N VAL A 239 16.40 -18.44 15.45
CA VAL A 239 15.55 -18.04 16.59
C VAL A 239 15.33 -16.53 16.52
N GLU A 240 14.08 -16.11 16.78
CA GLU A 240 13.72 -14.69 16.84
C GLU A 240 14.62 -13.96 17.85
N ASN A 241 15.25 -12.88 17.40
CA ASN A 241 16.11 -12.07 18.23
C ASN A 241 16.03 -10.61 17.77
N CYS A 242 15.27 -9.81 18.52
CA CYS A 242 15.07 -8.42 18.19
C CYS A 242 16.36 -7.59 18.30
N ASP A 243 17.22 -7.85 19.29
CA ASP A 243 18.48 -7.09 19.45
C ASP A 243 19.36 -7.20 18.19
N ARG A 244 19.50 -8.42 17.65
CA ARG A 244 20.21 -8.65 16.38
C ARG A 244 19.50 -8.02 15.19
N ALA A 245 18.17 -8.05 15.16
CA ALA A 245 17.41 -7.41 14.09
C ALA A 245 17.66 -5.90 14.06
N VAL A 246 17.67 -5.24 15.23
CA VAL A 246 17.98 -3.82 15.39
C VAL A 246 19.41 -3.50 14.94
N GLU A 247 20.39 -4.33 15.29
CA GLU A 247 21.78 -4.15 14.85
C GLU A 247 21.90 -4.15 13.32
N TRP A 248 21.32 -5.15 12.65
CA TRP A 248 21.40 -5.27 11.19
C TRP A 248 20.58 -4.21 10.45
N TYR A 249 19.35 -3.93 10.89
CA TYR A 249 18.55 -2.85 10.31
C TYR A 249 19.16 -1.48 10.59
N GLY A 250 19.77 -1.28 11.76
CA GLY A 250 20.48 -0.06 12.13
C GLY A 250 21.65 0.22 11.18
N ALA A 251 22.48 -0.79 10.90
CA ALA A 251 23.57 -0.68 9.92
C ALA A 251 23.05 -0.33 8.51
N ALA A 252 21.99 -1.02 8.04
CA ALA A 252 21.40 -0.73 6.74
C ALA A 252 20.78 0.68 6.67
N ALA A 253 20.15 1.13 7.75
CA ALA A 253 19.57 2.46 7.88
C ALA A 253 20.64 3.56 7.96
N GLU A 254 21.78 3.30 8.61
CA GLU A 254 22.92 4.21 8.64
C GLU A 254 23.52 4.40 7.24
N GLN A 255 23.67 3.32 6.46
CA GLN A 255 24.09 3.43 5.06
C GLN A 255 23.10 4.25 4.22
N ALA A 256 21.79 4.02 4.39
CA ALA A 256 20.74 4.81 3.74
C ALA A 256 20.79 6.29 4.15
N MET A 257 21.01 6.58 5.43
CA MET A 257 21.13 7.94 5.95
C MET A 257 22.40 8.63 5.43
N ALA A 258 23.53 7.93 5.37
CA ALA A 258 24.77 8.47 4.80
C ALA A 258 24.59 8.85 3.32
N GLN A 259 23.90 8.01 2.55
CA GLN A 259 23.57 8.28 1.15
C GLN A 259 22.57 9.43 0.98
N PHE A 260 21.64 9.60 1.93
CA PHE A 260 20.75 10.75 1.97
C PHE A 260 21.52 12.05 2.21
N LEU A 261 22.39 12.07 3.23
CA LEU A 261 23.16 13.23 3.64
C LEU A 261 24.26 13.62 2.65
N SER A 262 24.71 12.70 1.80
CA SER A 262 25.65 13.01 0.70
C SER A 262 25.02 13.87 -0.41
N GLY A 263 23.71 14.12 -0.35
CA GLY A 263 22.98 14.97 -1.28
C GLY A 263 23.21 16.48 -1.08
N PRO A 264 22.56 17.32 -1.90
CA PRO A 264 22.56 18.78 -1.73
C PRO A 264 21.89 19.19 -0.39
N PRO A 265 21.97 20.48 0.02
CA PRO A 265 21.36 20.95 1.27
C PRO A 265 19.89 20.50 1.42
N GLY A 266 19.57 19.89 2.56
CA GLY A 266 18.28 19.23 2.80
C GLY A 266 18.23 17.74 2.39
N GLY A 267 19.34 17.16 1.92
CA GLY A 267 19.48 15.74 1.60
C GLY A 267 19.07 15.36 0.18
N ARG A 268 19.40 14.13 -0.22
CA ARG A 268 19.07 13.59 -1.55
C ARG A 268 17.55 13.45 -1.70
N THR A 269 17.00 13.71 -2.89
CA THR A 269 15.57 13.50 -3.15
C THR A 269 15.22 12.03 -2.96
N LEU A 270 14.26 11.74 -2.10
CA LEU A 270 13.81 10.37 -1.85
C LEU A 270 13.24 9.74 -3.14
N PRO A 271 13.38 8.42 -3.35
CA PRO A 271 12.71 7.73 -4.45
C PRO A 271 11.18 7.87 -4.33
N LEU A 272 10.41 7.50 -5.35
CA LEU A 272 8.94 7.48 -5.20
C LEU A 272 8.54 6.33 -4.26
N THR A 273 7.45 6.48 -3.51
CA THR A 273 6.97 5.37 -2.67
C THR A 273 6.47 4.22 -3.55
N PRO A 274 6.97 2.99 -3.33
CA PRO A 274 6.57 1.84 -4.12
C PRO A 274 5.09 1.50 -3.94
N THR A 275 4.51 0.83 -4.93
CA THR A 275 3.07 0.66 -5.04
C THR A 275 2.69 -0.81 -4.84
N ARG A 276 1.65 -1.05 -4.04
CA ARG A 276 1.04 -2.37 -3.96
C ARG A 276 0.14 -2.56 -5.17
N LEU A 277 0.38 -3.63 -5.93
CA LEU A 277 -0.44 -4.02 -7.07
C LEU A 277 -1.86 -4.40 -6.64
N SER A 278 -2.00 -4.98 -5.45
CA SER A 278 -3.31 -5.27 -4.87
C SER A 278 -4.10 -3.97 -4.64
N ASP A 279 -3.48 -2.92 -4.09
CA ASP A 279 -4.12 -1.60 -3.90
C ASP A 279 -4.60 -1.02 -5.26
N LEU A 280 -3.84 -1.21 -6.35
CA LEU A 280 -4.25 -0.80 -7.70
C LEU A 280 -5.47 -1.55 -8.25
N ALA A 281 -5.83 -2.69 -7.66
CA ALA A 281 -7.05 -3.43 -7.96
C ALA A 281 -8.21 -3.11 -7.00
N GLY A 282 -8.05 -2.09 -6.13
CA GLY A 282 -8.99 -1.79 -5.04
C GLY A 282 -8.70 -2.60 -3.77
N GLY A 283 -7.52 -3.21 -3.66
CA GLY A 283 -7.13 -4.12 -2.59
C GLY A 283 -7.19 -5.59 -3.01
N VAL A 284 -6.81 -6.47 -2.09
CA VAL A 284 -6.66 -7.91 -2.34
C VAL A 284 -7.98 -8.59 -2.74
N TYR A 285 -9.11 -8.11 -2.22
CA TYR A 285 -10.47 -8.59 -2.50
C TYR A 285 -11.25 -7.65 -3.43
N GLY A 286 -10.63 -6.58 -3.91
CA GLY A 286 -11.27 -5.54 -4.71
C GLY A 286 -11.86 -4.39 -3.88
N PRO A 287 -12.39 -3.36 -4.57
CA PRO A 287 -12.85 -2.12 -3.96
C PRO A 287 -14.00 -2.38 -3.00
N GLY A 288 -13.88 -1.84 -1.78
CA GLY A 288 -14.89 -1.87 -0.74
C GLY A 288 -15.01 -3.16 0.07
N ALA A 289 -14.49 -4.28 -0.44
CA ALA A 289 -14.31 -5.49 0.35
C ALA A 289 -12.99 -5.50 1.14
N SER A 290 -11.94 -4.87 0.57
CA SER A 290 -10.60 -4.84 1.15
C SER A 290 -10.44 -3.70 2.15
N VAL A 291 -9.69 -3.92 3.22
CA VAL A 291 -9.27 -2.87 4.16
C VAL A 291 -8.51 -1.76 3.44
N ALA A 292 -7.74 -2.12 2.41
CA ALA A 292 -6.98 -1.17 1.60
C ALA A 292 -7.84 -0.09 0.92
N SER A 293 -9.13 -0.32 0.68
CA SER A 293 -10.00 0.58 -0.10
C SER A 293 -11.25 1.08 0.64
N THR A 294 -11.37 0.79 1.93
CA THR A 294 -12.52 1.14 2.78
C THR A 294 -12.19 2.30 3.73
N GLY A 295 -13.21 3.06 4.12
CA GLY A 295 -13.06 4.19 5.06
C GLY A 295 -12.03 5.23 4.59
N LEU A 296 -11.15 5.66 5.51
CA LEU A 296 -10.07 6.60 5.21
C LEU A 296 -9.03 6.03 4.23
N ASN A 297 -8.85 4.71 4.18
CA ASN A 297 -7.90 4.08 3.27
C ASN A 297 -8.32 4.21 1.80
N GLY A 298 -9.63 4.37 1.53
CA GLY A 298 -10.16 4.65 0.20
C GLY A 298 -9.66 5.96 -0.42
N GLN A 299 -9.12 6.88 0.40
CA GLN A 299 -8.54 8.16 -0.06
C GLN A 299 -7.04 8.06 -0.39
N ARG A 300 -6.41 6.89 -0.19
CA ARG A 300 -4.99 6.72 -0.51
C ARG A 300 -4.75 6.93 -2.01
N PRO A 301 -3.62 7.55 -2.40
CA PRO A 301 -3.30 7.80 -3.81
C PRO A 301 -3.42 6.58 -4.72
N ALA A 302 -2.98 5.41 -4.26
CA ALA A 302 -3.08 4.17 -5.03
C ALA A 302 -4.54 3.75 -5.32
N ILE A 303 -5.48 3.98 -4.39
CA ILE A 303 -6.89 3.64 -4.57
C ILE A 303 -7.59 4.68 -5.45
N LYS A 304 -7.32 5.97 -5.25
CA LYS A 304 -7.81 7.03 -6.15
C LYS A 304 -7.39 6.74 -7.58
N ALA A 305 -6.13 6.37 -7.74
CA ALA A 305 -5.58 6.00 -9.02
C ALA A 305 -6.19 4.73 -9.62
N ALA A 306 -6.49 3.72 -8.80
CA ALA A 306 -7.20 2.52 -9.21
C ALA A 306 -8.60 2.85 -9.76
N ARG A 307 -9.33 3.74 -9.07
CA ARG A 307 -10.68 4.19 -9.47
C ARG A 307 -10.64 4.98 -10.78
N ALA A 308 -9.70 5.92 -10.93
CA ALA A 308 -9.49 6.66 -12.16
C ALA A 308 -9.20 5.72 -13.35
N ARG A 309 -8.29 4.75 -13.16
CA ARG A 309 -8.00 3.72 -14.17
C ARG A 309 -9.22 2.85 -14.50
N ALA A 310 -10.02 2.48 -13.50
CA ALA A 310 -11.25 1.70 -13.70
C ALA A 310 -12.32 2.50 -14.47
N ALA A 311 -12.39 3.82 -14.29
CA ALA A 311 -13.21 4.72 -15.10
C ALA A 311 -12.68 4.90 -16.53
N GLY A 312 -11.49 4.37 -16.84
CA GLY A 312 -10.86 4.47 -18.15
C GLY A 312 -10.06 5.75 -18.36
N GLU A 313 -9.77 6.49 -17.29
CA GLU A 313 -8.89 7.66 -17.30
C GLU A 313 -7.42 7.21 -17.34
N THR A 314 -6.61 7.86 -18.15
CA THR A 314 -5.17 7.61 -18.20
C THR A 314 -4.39 8.78 -17.61
N TRP A 315 -3.18 8.51 -17.12
CA TRP A 315 -2.31 9.56 -16.58
C TRP A 315 -2.00 10.64 -17.61
N GLU A 316 -1.94 10.27 -18.88
CA GLU A 316 -1.74 11.21 -19.98
C GLU A 316 -2.96 12.11 -20.17
N ASP A 317 -4.17 11.57 -20.07
CA ASP A 317 -5.42 12.34 -20.19
C ASP A 317 -5.48 13.40 -19.06
N ILE A 318 -5.14 13.02 -17.83
CA ILE A 318 -5.08 13.91 -16.67
C ILE A 318 -3.99 14.99 -16.84
N LEU A 319 -2.79 14.60 -17.26
CA LEU A 319 -1.68 15.54 -17.46
C LEU A 319 -1.99 16.55 -18.58
N GLU A 320 -2.62 16.10 -19.67
CA GLU A 320 -3.02 16.97 -20.77
C GLU A 320 -4.08 17.98 -20.34
N TYR A 321 -5.02 17.58 -19.49
CA TYR A 321 -5.99 18.49 -18.88
C TYR A 321 -5.31 19.58 -18.03
N TYR A 322 -4.33 19.21 -17.19
CA TYR A 322 -3.56 20.19 -16.41
C TYR A 322 -2.78 21.17 -17.31
N ILE A 323 -2.11 20.66 -18.33
CA ILE A 323 -1.36 21.49 -19.30
C ILE A 323 -2.30 22.47 -20.00
N PHE A 324 -3.43 21.98 -20.49
CA PHE A 324 -4.41 22.80 -21.22
C PHE A 324 -4.91 23.98 -20.37
N ASN A 325 -5.28 23.76 -19.12
CA ASN A 325 -5.77 24.84 -18.25
C ASN A 325 -4.64 25.77 -17.78
N ALA A 326 -3.45 25.24 -17.53
CA ALA A 326 -2.28 26.06 -17.22
C ALA A 326 -1.93 27.03 -18.37
N ASP A 327 -2.00 26.55 -19.61
CA ASP A 327 -1.73 27.37 -20.81
C ASP A 327 -2.79 28.45 -21.05
N ARG A 328 -3.99 28.30 -20.49
CA ARG A 328 -5.03 29.35 -20.48
C ARG A 328 -4.76 30.47 -19.47
N GLY A 329 -3.70 30.34 -18.67
CA GLY A 329 -3.32 31.30 -17.65
C GLY A 329 -3.92 31.02 -16.28
N GLU A 330 -4.51 29.84 -16.05
CA GLU A 330 -5.01 29.46 -14.73
C GLU A 330 -3.84 29.07 -13.81
N THR A 331 -3.60 29.89 -12.78
CA THR A 331 -2.42 29.78 -11.91
C THR A 331 -2.45 28.56 -11.00
N ASP A 332 -3.62 28.07 -10.62
CA ASP A 332 -3.77 26.85 -9.82
C ASP A 332 -3.25 25.61 -10.57
N PHE A 333 -3.70 25.45 -11.82
CA PHE A 333 -3.24 24.37 -12.71
C PHE A 333 -1.75 24.49 -13.01
N ALA A 334 -1.25 25.70 -13.27
CA ALA A 334 0.18 25.93 -13.46
C ALA A 334 0.99 25.53 -12.21
N PHE A 335 0.51 25.85 -11.02
CA PHE A 335 1.21 25.53 -9.77
C PHE A 335 1.25 24.02 -9.55
N ARG A 336 0.11 23.33 -9.72
CA ARG A 336 0.02 21.87 -9.63
C ARG A 336 0.93 21.20 -10.65
N LEU A 337 0.93 21.66 -11.89
CA LEU A 337 1.79 21.12 -12.94
C LEU A 337 3.28 21.32 -12.63
N GLY A 338 3.63 22.47 -12.04
CA GLY A 338 4.96 22.71 -11.46
C GLY A 338 5.34 21.67 -10.41
N LYS A 339 4.43 21.37 -9.44
CA LYS A 339 4.63 20.32 -8.43
C LYS A 339 4.81 18.94 -9.06
N ILE A 340 3.97 18.58 -10.04
CA ILE A 340 4.02 17.29 -10.73
C ILE A 340 5.37 17.08 -11.40
N PHE A 341 5.84 18.06 -12.17
CA PHE A 341 7.13 17.97 -12.85
C PHE A 341 8.33 18.03 -11.88
N TYR A 342 8.19 18.71 -10.74
CA TYR A 342 9.23 18.77 -9.71
C TYR A 342 9.38 17.46 -8.94
N HIS A 343 8.27 16.87 -8.49
CA HIS A 343 8.27 15.62 -7.72
C HIS A 343 8.38 14.37 -8.59
N GLY A 344 7.90 14.43 -9.83
CA GLY A 344 7.86 13.30 -10.76
C GLY A 344 6.66 12.37 -10.54
N SER A 345 5.57 12.88 -9.99
CA SER A 345 4.33 12.15 -9.78
C SER A 345 3.12 13.08 -9.76
N ILE A 346 1.98 12.58 -10.22
CA ILE A 346 0.68 13.26 -10.09
C ILE A 346 0.26 13.35 -8.62
N TYR A 347 0.58 12.32 -7.84
CA TYR A 347 0.22 12.24 -6.42
C TYR A 347 1.45 12.53 -5.56
N ASN A 348 1.40 13.63 -4.81
CA ASN A 348 2.49 14.03 -3.93
C ASN A 348 2.35 13.38 -2.55
N ALA A 349 3.48 13.13 -1.89
CA ALA A 349 3.48 12.66 -0.51
C ALA A 349 3.20 13.83 0.45
N PRO A 350 2.46 13.61 1.55
CA PRO A 350 2.26 14.64 2.57
C PRO A 350 3.59 14.99 3.26
N GLY A 351 3.68 16.18 3.87
CA GLY A 351 4.83 16.58 4.70
C GLY A 351 5.81 17.59 4.08
N GLY A 352 5.48 18.14 2.92
CA GLY A 352 6.19 19.28 2.31
C GLY A 352 7.02 18.92 1.07
N ILE A 353 7.83 19.86 0.59
CA ILE A 353 8.57 19.70 -0.68
C ILE A 353 9.62 18.57 -0.58
N ALA A 354 10.12 18.23 0.62
CA ALA A 354 11.08 17.14 0.81
C ALA A 354 10.50 15.73 0.77
N SER A 355 9.20 15.56 1.02
CA SER A 355 8.59 14.23 1.18
C SER A 355 8.55 13.40 -0.10
N GLY A 356 8.64 14.07 -1.26
CA GLY A 356 8.60 13.43 -2.58
C GLY A 356 7.17 13.13 -3.05
N GLY A 357 7.03 12.08 -3.85
CA GLY A 357 5.75 11.68 -4.44
C GLY A 357 5.51 10.16 -4.39
N GLU A 358 4.31 9.78 -4.79
CA GLU A 358 3.90 8.39 -4.88
C GLU A 358 4.34 7.75 -6.20
N GLY A 359 4.62 6.44 -6.17
CA GLY A 359 4.97 5.69 -7.38
C GLY A 359 3.83 5.60 -8.39
N VAL A 360 2.57 5.71 -7.94
CA VAL A 360 1.39 5.74 -8.81
C VAL A 360 1.27 7.11 -9.48
N GLY A 361 0.85 7.14 -10.75
CA GLY A 361 0.73 8.41 -11.49
C GLY A 361 2.08 9.03 -11.83
N ARG A 362 3.12 8.21 -11.98
CA ARG A 362 4.49 8.64 -12.26
C ARG A 362 4.60 9.47 -13.53
N VAL A 363 5.30 10.60 -13.42
CA VAL A 363 5.63 11.49 -14.53
C VAL A 363 7.15 11.69 -14.56
N PRO A 364 7.80 11.70 -15.73
CA PRO A 364 9.22 12.02 -15.81
C PRO A 364 9.50 13.37 -15.15
N ARG A 365 10.41 13.38 -14.18
CA ARG A 365 10.81 14.59 -13.46
C ARG A 365 11.51 15.54 -14.42
N ASP A 366 11.00 16.76 -14.55
CA ASP A 366 11.50 17.80 -15.43
C ASP A 366 11.55 19.14 -14.68
N PHE A 367 12.74 19.44 -14.15
CA PHE A 367 12.95 20.66 -13.39
C PHE A 367 12.88 21.93 -14.25
N GLU A 368 13.15 21.85 -15.55
CA GLU A 368 13.09 23.03 -16.41
C GLU A 368 11.64 23.47 -16.62
N ARG A 369 10.74 22.51 -16.87
CA ARG A 369 9.30 22.77 -16.96
C ARG A 369 8.71 23.18 -15.62
N ALA A 370 9.10 22.51 -14.54
CA ALA A 370 8.65 22.90 -13.20
C ALA A 370 8.98 24.36 -12.90
N ARG A 371 10.23 24.76 -13.17
CA ARG A 371 10.67 26.15 -13.02
C ARG A 371 9.85 27.10 -13.88
N TYR A 372 9.60 26.77 -15.15
CA TYR A 372 8.83 27.62 -16.05
C TYR A 372 7.45 27.96 -15.45
N TYR A 373 6.70 26.96 -14.96
CA TYR A 373 5.39 27.20 -14.36
C TYR A 373 5.47 27.97 -13.03
N PHE A 374 6.49 27.71 -12.20
CA PHE A 374 6.66 28.51 -10.98
C PHE A 374 7.05 29.96 -11.31
N GLU A 375 7.92 30.17 -12.30
CA GLU A 375 8.31 31.50 -12.79
C GLU A 375 7.11 32.28 -13.34
N THR A 376 6.23 31.64 -14.12
CA THR A 376 5.05 32.33 -14.66
C THR A 376 4.12 32.83 -13.54
N ILE A 377 3.99 32.07 -12.45
CA ILE A 377 3.17 32.47 -11.28
C ILE A 377 3.86 33.60 -10.52
N VAL A 378 5.13 33.44 -10.14
CA VAL A 378 5.81 34.47 -9.32
C VAL A 378 5.98 35.78 -10.08
N ARG A 379 6.06 35.77 -11.42
CA ARG A 379 6.17 36.99 -12.23
C ARG A 379 4.89 37.83 -12.25
N GLN A 380 3.73 37.22 -11.95
CA GLN A 380 2.49 37.97 -11.77
C GLN A 380 2.51 38.81 -10.50
N ALA A 381 3.15 38.31 -9.43
CA ALA A 381 3.30 39.02 -8.16
C ALA A 381 4.57 39.90 -8.10
N TRP A 382 5.69 39.43 -8.67
CA TRP A 382 6.99 40.09 -8.68
C TRP A 382 7.58 40.14 -10.11
N PRO A 383 7.23 41.18 -10.90
CA PRO A 383 7.68 41.29 -12.28
C PRO A 383 9.20 41.43 -12.45
N SER A 384 9.91 41.98 -11.46
CA SER A 384 11.34 42.24 -11.49
C SER A 384 12.08 41.59 -10.32
N ASP A 385 13.33 41.19 -10.55
CA ASP A 385 14.23 40.61 -9.52
C ASP A 385 15.00 41.66 -8.72
N SER A 386 14.51 42.92 -8.70
CA SER A 386 15.08 43.96 -7.86
C SER A 386 15.02 43.54 -6.38
N GLY A 387 16.15 43.69 -5.68
CA GLY A 387 16.31 43.30 -4.28
C GLY A 387 15.55 44.18 -3.27
N ASP A 388 14.77 45.15 -3.73
CA ASP A 388 13.86 45.90 -2.87
C ASP A 388 12.61 45.05 -2.67
N LEU A 389 12.44 44.55 -1.44
CA LEU A 389 11.16 44.03 -0.97
C LEU A 389 10.22 45.24 -0.92
N GLY A 390 9.55 45.52 -2.04
CA GLY A 390 8.58 46.61 -2.14
C GLY A 390 7.60 46.58 -0.96
N LYS A 391 6.99 47.73 -0.63
CA LYS A 391 6.04 47.83 0.50
C LYS A 391 5.06 46.65 0.45
N ARG A 392 4.93 45.93 1.58
CA ARG A 392 3.98 44.84 1.78
C ARG A 392 2.60 45.34 1.37
N ASP A 393 2.12 44.93 0.20
CA ASP A 393 0.80 45.29 -0.27
C ASP A 393 -0.18 44.29 0.35
N GLU A 394 -0.82 44.67 1.45
CA GLU A 394 -1.71 43.80 2.23
C GLU A 394 -2.92 43.30 1.42
N ASN A 395 -3.19 43.91 0.26
CA ASN A 395 -4.27 43.54 -0.66
C ASN A 395 -3.78 42.95 -2.00
N GLY A 396 -2.48 42.69 -2.17
CA GLY A 396 -1.95 42.12 -3.41
C GLY A 396 -2.32 40.64 -3.58
N PRO A 397 -2.62 40.15 -4.81
CA PRO A 397 -2.93 38.75 -5.06
C PRO A 397 -1.65 37.91 -5.03
N VAL A 398 -1.09 37.70 -3.84
CA VAL A 398 0.15 36.92 -3.69
C VAL A 398 -0.12 35.42 -3.70
N GLY A 399 -1.33 34.97 -3.29
CA GLY A 399 -1.87 33.62 -3.50
C GLY A 399 -0.81 32.51 -3.60
N LEU A 400 -0.75 31.85 -4.77
CA LEU A 400 0.19 30.76 -5.07
C LEU A 400 1.63 31.21 -5.39
N ALA A 401 1.90 32.52 -5.45
CA ALA A 401 3.24 33.04 -5.73
C ALA A 401 4.19 32.82 -4.54
N ALA A 402 3.72 32.93 -3.30
CA ALA A 402 4.54 32.64 -2.12
C ALA A 402 5.03 31.18 -2.07
N PRO A 403 4.16 30.15 -2.18
CA PRO A 403 4.63 28.77 -2.21
C PRO A 403 5.44 28.45 -3.49
N ALA A 404 5.11 29.05 -4.65
CA ALA A 404 5.94 28.92 -5.86
C ALA A 404 7.36 29.49 -5.66
N ALA A 405 7.50 30.59 -4.91
CA ALA A 405 8.80 31.12 -4.51
C ALA A 405 9.57 30.15 -3.60
N GLY A 406 8.88 29.39 -2.75
CA GLY A 406 9.47 28.30 -1.95
C GLY A 406 10.11 27.22 -2.82
N TYR A 407 9.39 26.76 -3.86
CA TYR A 407 9.93 25.83 -4.85
C TYR A 407 11.13 26.41 -5.60
N LEU A 408 11.03 27.62 -6.13
CA LEU A 408 12.14 28.28 -6.85
C LEU A 408 13.36 28.46 -5.94
N GLY A 409 13.16 28.94 -4.72
CA GLY A 409 14.22 29.10 -3.73
C GLY A 409 14.93 27.78 -3.47
N ARG A 410 14.17 26.68 -3.33
CA ARG A 410 14.71 25.33 -3.17
C ARG A 410 15.48 24.84 -4.39
N MET A 411 14.97 25.09 -5.59
CA MET A 411 15.65 24.75 -6.85
C MET A 411 17.01 25.46 -6.97
N PHE A 412 17.07 26.76 -6.66
CA PHE A 412 18.33 27.52 -6.67
C PHE A 412 19.28 27.14 -5.53
N LEU A 413 18.73 26.76 -4.36
CA LEU A 413 19.51 26.28 -3.22
C LEU A 413 20.22 24.95 -3.54
N ARG A 414 19.52 24.04 -4.23
CA ARG A 414 19.98 22.66 -4.48
C ARG A 414 20.62 22.46 -5.86
N GLY A 415 20.42 23.41 -6.79
CA GLY A 415 20.86 23.28 -8.17
C GLY A 415 20.01 22.32 -9.01
N GLU A 416 18.71 22.23 -8.71
CA GLU A 416 17.79 21.32 -9.40
C GLU A 416 17.22 22.00 -10.66
N GLY A 417 17.70 21.59 -11.84
CA GLY A 417 17.33 22.22 -13.13
C GLY A 417 17.94 23.60 -13.37
N VAL A 418 18.77 24.09 -12.43
CA VAL A 418 19.43 25.38 -12.49
C VAL A 418 20.82 25.29 -11.88
N ARG A 419 21.69 26.26 -12.18
CA ARG A 419 22.96 26.40 -11.44
C ARG A 419 22.66 26.88 -10.02
N VAL A 420 23.40 26.37 -9.04
CA VAL A 420 23.26 26.77 -7.64
C VAL A 420 23.51 28.28 -7.51
N ASP A 421 22.52 29.00 -6.98
CA ASP A 421 22.62 30.43 -6.68
C ASP A 421 21.99 30.72 -5.32
N LEU A 422 22.86 30.84 -4.31
CA LEU A 422 22.45 31.02 -2.91
C LEU A 422 21.86 32.41 -2.65
N LYS A 423 22.23 33.43 -3.42
CA LYS A 423 21.69 34.78 -3.25
C LYS A 423 20.27 34.85 -3.79
N LEU A 424 20.07 34.27 -4.97
CA LEU A 424 18.74 34.19 -5.58
C LEU A 424 17.81 33.29 -4.76
N ALA A 425 18.32 32.17 -4.23
CA ALA A 425 17.58 31.31 -3.30
C ALA A 425 17.11 32.09 -2.06
N LYS A 426 18.02 32.82 -1.42
CA LYS A 426 17.68 33.67 -0.25
C LYS A 426 16.61 34.70 -0.60
N MET A 427 16.76 35.38 -1.74
CA MET A 427 15.81 36.39 -2.18
C MET A 427 14.39 35.81 -2.37
N TRP A 428 14.27 34.65 -3.02
CA TRP A 428 12.96 33.99 -3.17
C TRP A 428 12.36 33.56 -1.85
N PHE A 429 13.16 32.99 -0.95
CA PHE A 429 12.66 32.63 0.37
C PHE A 429 12.28 33.85 1.22
N GLU A 430 13.03 34.96 1.17
CA GLU A 430 12.67 36.20 1.87
C GLU A 430 11.36 36.80 1.34
N ARG A 431 11.13 36.70 0.02
CA ARG A 431 9.86 37.12 -0.60
C ARG A 431 8.69 36.30 -0.06
N GLY A 432 8.74 34.96 -0.13
CA GLY A 432 7.64 34.13 0.36
C GLY A 432 7.47 34.19 1.88
N ALA A 433 8.56 34.27 2.64
CA ALA A 433 8.52 34.42 4.09
C ALA A 433 7.90 35.75 4.55
N ALA A 434 8.03 36.83 3.77
CA ALA A 434 7.34 38.09 4.06
C ALA A 434 5.80 37.97 4.03
N TYR A 435 5.29 36.95 3.33
CA TYR A 435 3.87 36.59 3.29
C TYR A 435 3.53 35.38 4.17
N GLY A 436 4.47 34.91 4.98
CA GLY A 436 4.26 33.85 5.97
C GLY A 436 4.30 32.42 5.41
N ASP A 437 4.84 32.18 4.22
CA ASP A 437 4.94 30.82 3.66
C ASP A 437 5.89 29.93 4.48
N LYS A 438 5.39 28.76 4.92
CA LYS A 438 6.15 27.80 5.74
C LYS A 438 7.38 27.21 5.06
N GLU A 439 7.31 26.92 3.76
CA GLU A 439 8.43 26.33 3.02
C GLU A 439 9.57 27.33 2.85
N CYS A 440 9.22 28.60 2.61
CA CYS A 440 10.19 29.69 2.58
C CYS A 440 10.87 29.91 3.92
N HIS A 441 10.12 29.91 5.03
CA HIS A 441 10.71 29.98 6.37
C HIS A 441 11.62 28.79 6.65
N ASN A 442 11.22 27.57 6.29
CA ASN A 442 12.06 26.39 6.44
C ASN A 442 13.36 26.51 5.59
N GLY A 443 13.25 26.96 4.35
CA GLY A 443 14.38 27.24 3.46
C GLY A 443 15.37 28.26 4.06
N LEU A 444 14.88 29.39 4.57
CA LEU A 444 15.72 30.36 5.31
C LEU A 444 16.37 29.72 6.54
N GLY A 445 15.61 28.93 7.29
CA GLY A 445 16.10 28.20 8.45
C GLY A 445 17.31 27.31 8.12
N ILE A 446 17.24 26.57 7.01
CA ILE A 446 18.33 25.73 6.47
C ILE A 446 19.53 26.60 6.09
N MET A 447 19.30 27.71 5.38
CA MET A 447 20.39 28.61 4.95
C MET A 447 21.13 29.24 6.12
N TRP A 448 20.42 29.65 7.17
CA TRP A 448 21.02 30.19 8.40
C TRP A 448 21.73 29.13 9.24
N ARG A 449 21.17 27.91 9.31
CA ARG A 449 21.79 26.76 10.00
C ARG A 449 23.14 26.42 9.39
N ASP A 450 23.16 26.29 8.06
CA ASP A 450 24.32 25.79 7.33
C ASP A 450 25.32 26.93 7.01
N GLY A 451 24.88 28.19 7.09
CA GLY A 451 25.70 29.39 6.92
C GLY A 451 26.00 29.71 5.44
N LEU A 452 25.06 29.43 4.55
CA LEU A 452 25.31 29.33 3.10
C LEU A 452 25.58 30.66 2.39
N VAL A 453 25.05 31.79 2.89
CA VAL A 453 25.15 33.09 2.18
C VAL A 453 26.37 33.91 2.61
N ASP A 454 26.55 34.09 3.92
CA ASP A 454 27.60 34.95 4.48
C ASP A 454 28.73 34.15 5.17
N GLY A 455 28.72 32.82 5.05
CA GLY A 455 29.66 31.92 5.73
C GLY A 455 29.49 31.86 7.26
N ARG A 456 28.53 32.60 7.82
CA ARG A 456 28.26 32.67 9.26
C ARG A 456 26.98 31.91 9.58
N ARG A 457 27.10 30.87 10.41
CA ARG A 457 25.97 30.13 10.94
C ARG A 457 25.28 30.95 12.03
N ASP A 458 23.97 31.16 11.89
CA ASP A 458 23.14 31.86 12.89
C ASP A 458 22.05 30.90 13.36
N THR A 459 22.34 30.19 14.45
CA THR A 459 21.42 29.20 15.02
C THR A 459 20.16 29.84 15.58
N LYS A 460 20.23 31.09 16.08
CA LYS A 460 19.07 31.78 16.63
C LYS A 460 18.07 32.10 15.53
N LYS A 461 18.52 32.72 14.43
CA LYS A 461 17.66 32.99 13.27
C LYS A 461 17.15 31.71 12.62
N SER A 462 17.97 30.67 12.59
CA SER A 462 17.56 29.37 12.06
C SER A 462 16.38 28.79 12.86
N VAL A 463 16.51 28.68 14.18
CA VAL A 463 15.46 28.15 15.06
C VAL A 463 14.20 29.01 15.02
N THR A 464 14.31 30.34 14.97
CA THR A 464 13.11 31.20 14.87
C THR A 464 12.34 30.96 13.56
N ASN A 465 13.05 30.80 12.44
CA ASN A 465 12.40 30.51 11.17
C ASN A 465 11.79 29.10 11.14
N PHE A 466 12.49 28.10 11.68
CA PHE A 466 11.95 26.77 11.82
C PHE A 466 10.73 26.72 12.75
N ALA A 467 10.71 27.50 13.83
CA ALA A 467 9.56 27.59 14.74
C ALA A 467 8.31 28.16 14.06
N VAL A 468 8.47 29.20 13.22
CA VAL A 468 7.35 29.75 12.43
C VAL A 468 6.81 28.70 11.46
N ALA A 469 7.68 28.01 10.72
CA ALA A 469 7.27 26.96 9.78
C ALA A 469 6.65 25.74 10.48
N ALA A 470 7.20 25.33 11.64
CA ALA A 470 6.70 24.22 12.43
C ALA A 470 5.33 24.51 13.07
N GLY A 471 5.05 25.78 13.38
CA GLY A 471 3.73 26.24 13.83
C GLY A 471 2.65 26.18 12.75
N GLN A 472 3.03 26.01 11.48
CA GLN A 472 2.14 25.76 10.34
C GLN A 472 2.17 24.27 9.92
N ASP A 473 2.50 23.39 10.86
CA ASP A 473 2.44 21.94 10.70
C ASP A 473 3.33 21.39 9.56
N LEU A 474 4.43 22.09 9.24
CA LEU A 474 5.41 21.58 8.27
C LEU A 474 6.30 20.51 8.90
N ALA A 475 6.18 19.27 8.42
CA ALA A 475 6.92 18.13 8.93
C ALA A 475 8.45 18.31 8.86
N GLU A 476 8.98 18.87 7.76
CA GLU A 476 10.42 19.12 7.59
C GLU A 476 10.96 20.16 8.60
N ALA A 477 10.17 21.19 8.92
CA ALA A 477 10.56 22.19 9.91
C ALA A 477 10.55 21.62 11.33
N GLN A 478 9.54 20.82 11.68
CA GLN A 478 9.48 20.11 12.97
C GLN A 478 10.67 19.15 13.12
N LEU A 479 11.01 18.42 12.06
CA LEU A 479 12.21 17.57 12.01
C LEU A 479 13.49 18.39 12.24
N ASN A 480 13.63 19.55 11.61
CA ASN A 480 14.80 20.41 11.78
C ASN A 480 14.92 20.96 13.21
N LEU A 481 13.82 21.30 13.87
CA LEU A 481 13.81 21.63 15.31
C LEU A 481 14.16 20.42 16.17
N GLY A 482 13.61 19.24 15.87
CA GLY A 482 13.93 17.99 16.54
C GLY A 482 15.43 17.69 16.49
N LYS A 483 16.06 17.84 15.31
CA LYS A 483 17.52 17.71 15.14
C LYS A 483 18.30 18.71 15.98
N HIS A 484 17.85 19.97 16.07
CA HIS A 484 18.49 20.99 16.91
C HIS A 484 18.50 20.58 18.39
N HIS A 485 17.37 20.09 18.90
CA HIS A 485 17.26 19.64 20.30
C HIS A 485 17.98 18.32 20.55
N TYR A 486 17.95 17.41 19.59
CA TYR A 486 18.70 16.15 19.65
C TYR A 486 20.21 16.40 19.78
N GLN A 487 20.78 17.32 18.99
CA GLN A 487 22.20 17.71 19.07
C GLN A 487 22.57 18.39 20.40
N ARG A 488 21.61 19.01 21.08
CA ARG A 488 21.79 19.62 22.41
C ARG A 488 21.66 18.63 23.56
N GLY A 489 21.19 17.41 23.30
CA GLY A 489 20.89 16.41 24.31
C GLY A 489 19.50 16.53 24.94
N ASP A 490 18.62 17.39 24.42
CA ASP A 490 17.24 17.56 24.91
C ASP A 490 16.31 16.47 24.33
N LEU A 491 16.59 15.20 24.65
CA LEU A 491 16.00 14.03 23.98
C LEU A 491 14.47 13.95 24.04
N LYS A 492 13.85 14.36 25.16
CA LYS A 492 12.38 14.32 25.32
C LYS A 492 11.68 15.23 24.34
N LEU A 493 12.20 16.44 24.21
CA LEU A 493 11.63 17.46 23.35
C LEU A 493 11.96 17.15 21.88
N ALA A 494 13.13 16.59 21.59
CA ALA A 494 13.44 16.03 20.28
C ALA A 494 12.43 14.93 19.86
N SER A 495 12.12 13.97 20.74
CA SER A 495 11.12 12.91 20.47
C SER A 495 9.77 13.50 20.09
N SER A 496 9.28 14.48 20.85
CA SER A 496 7.99 15.12 20.57
C SER A 496 7.93 15.79 19.20
N TYR A 497 9.03 16.42 18.76
CA TYR A 497 9.11 17.02 17.43
C TYR A 497 9.21 15.98 16.32
N PHE A 498 9.94 14.89 16.53
CA PHE A 498 9.99 13.82 15.53
C PHE A 498 8.64 13.09 15.40
N GLU A 499 7.94 12.85 16.50
CA GLU A 499 6.58 12.28 16.50
C GLU A 499 5.57 13.23 15.85
N ALA A 500 5.68 14.54 16.08
CA ALA A 500 4.91 15.53 15.35
C ALA A 500 5.22 15.43 13.84
N ALA A 501 6.51 15.40 13.46
CA ALA A 501 6.91 15.32 12.06
C ALA A 501 6.35 14.06 11.37
N LEU A 502 6.30 12.91 12.06
CA LEU A 502 5.66 11.69 11.54
C LEU A 502 4.16 11.87 11.33
N ARG A 503 3.44 12.48 12.29
CA ARG A 503 2.00 12.77 12.16
C ARG A 503 1.68 13.66 10.96
N HIS A 504 2.59 14.58 10.62
CA HIS A 504 2.45 15.46 9.46
C HIS A 504 3.07 14.89 8.17
N GLY A 505 3.51 13.63 8.17
CA GLY A 505 3.90 12.92 6.95
C GLY A 505 5.39 12.88 6.63
N SER A 506 6.30 13.12 7.58
CA SER A 506 7.74 12.94 7.34
C SER A 506 8.05 11.47 7.01
N PRO A 507 8.54 11.15 5.81
CA PRO A 507 8.59 9.75 5.35
C PRO A 507 9.92 9.03 5.65
N PHE A 508 10.94 9.73 6.16
CA PHE A 508 12.31 9.19 6.21
C PHE A 508 13.08 9.55 7.48
N GLU A 509 13.63 10.77 7.58
CA GLU A 509 14.60 11.10 8.63
C GLU A 509 14.03 11.02 10.05
N ALA A 510 12.75 11.36 10.25
CA ALA A 510 12.11 11.30 11.56
C ALA A 510 12.10 9.86 12.11
N TYR A 511 11.88 8.85 11.26
CA TYR A 511 11.97 7.44 11.64
C TYR A 511 13.38 7.07 12.12
N TYR A 512 14.42 7.55 11.44
CA TYR A 512 15.81 7.26 11.82
C TYR A 512 16.15 7.79 13.21
N TYR A 513 15.85 9.07 13.48
CA TYR A 513 16.16 9.66 14.78
C TYR A 513 15.31 9.07 15.91
N LEU A 514 14.04 8.74 15.65
CA LEU A 514 13.22 8.05 16.63
C LEU A 514 13.74 6.64 16.92
N ALA A 515 14.17 5.89 15.90
CA ALA A 515 14.78 4.58 16.09
C ALA A 515 16.03 4.68 16.98
N ASP A 516 16.92 5.63 16.69
CA ASP A 516 18.13 5.86 17.48
C ASP A 516 17.83 6.27 18.94
N LEU A 517 16.81 7.12 19.14
CA LEU A 517 16.32 7.45 20.48
C LEU A 517 15.80 6.21 21.22
N GLN A 518 15.07 5.32 20.54
CA GLN A 518 14.62 4.07 21.16
C GLN A 518 15.81 3.16 21.50
N VAL A 519 16.82 3.04 20.63
CA VAL A 519 18.04 2.25 20.91
C VAL A 519 18.82 2.80 22.09
N THR A 520 18.97 4.12 22.20
CA THR A 520 19.65 4.74 23.34
C THR A 520 18.88 4.55 24.64
N GLN A 521 17.54 4.59 24.61
CA GLN A 521 16.69 4.27 25.76
C GLN A 521 16.79 2.81 26.17
N MET A 522 16.79 1.88 25.19
CA MET A 522 16.92 0.44 25.44
C MET A 522 18.18 0.06 26.20
N LYS A 523 19.32 0.69 25.88
CA LYS A 523 20.60 0.43 26.56
C LYS A 523 20.52 0.71 28.07
N ASN A 524 19.65 1.64 28.48
CA ASN A 524 19.46 2.06 29.87
C ASN A 524 18.26 1.37 30.55
N MET A 525 17.52 0.51 29.84
CA MET A 525 16.27 -0.07 30.30
C MET A 525 16.47 -1.50 30.89
N PRO A 526 15.77 -1.84 31.98
CA PRO A 526 15.78 -3.20 32.51
C PRO A 526 15.14 -4.18 31.50
N THR A 527 15.59 -5.44 31.55
CA THR A 527 15.23 -6.51 30.59
C THR A 527 13.74 -6.70 30.29
N PRO A 528 12.77 -6.57 31.23
CA PRO A 528 11.36 -6.85 30.91
C PRO A 528 10.69 -5.81 29.98
N LEU A 529 11.15 -4.56 29.96
CA LEU A 529 10.57 -3.51 29.10
C LEU A 529 11.28 -3.39 27.74
N ARG A 530 12.44 -4.04 27.59
CA ARG A 530 13.29 -3.99 26.39
C ARG A 530 12.62 -4.52 25.11
N PRO A 531 11.80 -5.59 25.11
CA PRO A 531 11.24 -6.14 23.86
C PRO A 531 10.36 -5.15 23.09
N GLY A 532 9.55 -4.33 23.78
CA GLY A 532 8.65 -3.37 23.13
C GLY A 532 9.38 -2.19 22.49
N ALA A 533 10.41 -1.63 23.16
CA ALA A 533 11.23 -0.58 22.56
C ALA A 533 12.08 -1.12 21.39
N CYS A 534 12.49 -2.39 21.48
CA CYS A 534 13.26 -3.05 20.43
C CYS A 534 12.45 -3.24 19.17
N SER A 535 11.20 -3.67 19.31
CA SER A 535 10.33 -3.87 18.15
C SER A 535 10.12 -2.54 17.41
N ILE A 536 9.80 -1.48 18.14
CA ILE A 536 9.63 -0.14 17.55
C ILE A 536 10.91 0.33 16.83
N ALA A 537 12.08 0.15 17.45
CA ALA A 537 13.36 0.55 16.86
C ALA A 537 13.66 -0.17 15.54
N ALA A 538 13.51 -1.49 15.48
CA ALA A 538 13.80 -2.22 14.26
C ALA A 538 12.76 -1.96 13.17
N ALA A 539 11.48 -1.76 13.53
CA ALA A 539 10.45 -1.34 12.56
C ALA A 539 10.78 0.02 11.93
N PHE A 540 11.23 0.99 12.72
CA PHE A 540 11.61 2.31 12.21
C PHE A 540 12.88 2.28 11.36
N TYR A 541 13.94 1.58 11.79
CA TYR A 541 15.12 1.42 10.96
C TYR A 541 14.84 0.68 9.65
N LYS A 542 13.95 -0.32 9.69
CA LYS A 542 13.49 -1.00 8.49
C LYS A 542 12.86 -0.03 7.49
N VAL A 543 11.94 0.83 7.92
CA VAL A 543 11.30 1.85 7.05
C VAL A 543 12.37 2.75 6.40
N VAL A 544 13.37 3.18 7.16
CA VAL A 544 14.48 4.00 6.64
C VAL A 544 15.30 3.23 5.60
N ALA A 545 15.71 2.00 5.92
CA ALA A 545 16.50 1.16 5.01
C ALA A 545 15.75 0.86 3.70
N GLU A 546 14.44 0.60 3.78
CA GLU A 546 13.57 0.36 2.62
C GLU A 546 13.38 1.59 1.75
N ARG A 547 13.12 2.75 2.38
CA ARG A 547 12.86 4.02 1.71
C ARG A 547 14.11 4.62 1.06
N GLY A 548 15.29 4.35 1.62
CA GLY A 548 16.59 4.84 1.14
C GLY A 548 17.24 3.96 0.05
N SER A 549 16.49 3.57 -0.97
CA SER A 549 16.95 2.73 -2.09
C SER A 549 17.24 3.54 -3.36
N TRP A 550 18.38 4.24 -3.43
CA TRP A 550 18.76 5.01 -4.62
C TRP A 550 19.52 4.23 -5.68
N ASP A 551 20.33 3.25 -5.29
CA ASP A 551 21.20 2.51 -6.23
C ASP A 551 20.53 1.27 -6.83
N GLU A 552 19.77 0.53 -6.01
CA GLU A 552 19.01 -0.65 -6.43
C GLU A 552 17.60 -0.61 -5.84
N ASP A 553 16.64 -0.15 -6.64
CA ASP A 553 15.22 -0.08 -6.28
C ASP A 553 14.45 -1.19 -7.01
N LEU A 554 14.63 -2.42 -6.53
CA LEU A 554 14.08 -3.62 -7.18
C LEU A 554 12.55 -3.63 -7.21
N ILE A 555 11.88 -3.00 -6.23
CA ILE A 555 10.41 -2.92 -6.23
C ILE A 555 9.94 -2.07 -7.41
N ARG A 556 10.47 -0.84 -7.53
CA ARG A 556 10.12 0.07 -8.62
C ARG A 556 10.54 -0.48 -9.98
N GLU A 557 11.74 -1.03 -10.09
CA GLU A 557 12.17 -1.64 -11.35
C GLU A 557 11.33 -2.87 -11.73
N GLY A 558 10.77 -3.58 -10.73
CA GLY A 558 9.79 -4.64 -10.94
C GLY A 558 8.48 -4.09 -11.48
N GLU A 559 7.97 -2.99 -10.94
CA GLU A 559 6.80 -2.28 -11.45
C GLU A 559 7.01 -1.79 -12.90
N ASP A 560 8.16 -1.19 -13.19
CA ASP A 560 8.53 -0.76 -14.55
C ASP A 560 8.51 -1.95 -15.53
N ALA A 561 9.07 -3.10 -15.11
CA ALA A 561 9.07 -4.32 -15.91
C ALA A 561 7.66 -4.91 -16.10
N TRP A 562 6.81 -4.85 -15.07
CA TRP A 562 5.42 -5.30 -15.10
C TRP A 562 4.57 -4.46 -16.05
N GLU A 563 4.73 -3.14 -16.02
CA GLU A 563 4.01 -2.19 -16.88
C GLU A 563 4.33 -2.36 -18.37
N THR A 564 5.44 -3.02 -18.74
CA THR A 564 5.73 -3.36 -20.14
C THR A 564 4.70 -4.32 -20.74
N GLY A 565 4.01 -5.10 -19.89
CA GLY A 565 3.02 -6.09 -20.30
C GLY A 565 3.59 -7.34 -21.01
N THR A 566 4.89 -7.38 -21.28
CA THR A 566 5.55 -8.52 -21.94
C THR A 566 5.69 -9.70 -20.99
N LEU A 567 5.65 -10.94 -21.52
CA LEU A 567 5.81 -12.14 -20.68
C LEU A 567 7.16 -12.14 -19.94
N GLY A 568 8.25 -11.81 -20.64
CA GLY A 568 9.58 -11.70 -20.04
C GLY A 568 9.66 -10.59 -18.98
N GLY A 569 9.05 -9.43 -19.22
CA GLY A 569 8.97 -8.34 -18.25
C GLY A 569 8.19 -8.73 -16.99
N LYS A 570 7.08 -9.47 -17.13
CA LYS A 570 6.30 -9.98 -15.98
C LYS A 570 7.09 -11.01 -15.16
N GLN A 571 7.82 -11.92 -15.82
CA GLN A 571 8.68 -12.88 -15.13
C GLN A 571 9.82 -12.17 -14.37
N LEU A 572 10.44 -11.16 -15.00
CA LEU A 572 11.45 -10.35 -14.35
C LEU A 572 10.89 -9.56 -13.16
N ALA A 573 9.69 -9.00 -13.30
CA ALA A 573 9.01 -8.29 -12.22
C ALA A 573 8.76 -9.20 -11.01
N LEU A 574 8.20 -10.40 -11.23
CA LEU A 574 8.02 -11.43 -10.21
C LEU A 574 9.32 -11.77 -9.49
N PHE A 575 10.39 -11.93 -10.27
CA PHE A 575 11.71 -12.23 -9.73
C PHE A 575 12.29 -11.09 -8.88
N LYS A 576 12.17 -9.83 -9.32
CA LYS A 576 12.60 -8.66 -8.55
C LYS A 576 11.82 -8.48 -7.26
N TRP A 577 10.50 -8.70 -7.29
CA TRP A 577 9.68 -8.71 -6.08
C TRP A 577 10.02 -9.87 -5.15
N TRP A 578 10.41 -11.03 -5.68
CA TRP A 578 10.87 -12.15 -4.85
C TRP A 578 12.18 -11.84 -4.12
N ILE A 579 13.19 -11.31 -4.79
CA ILE A 579 14.42 -10.86 -4.11
C ILE A 579 14.09 -9.84 -3.02
N SER A 580 13.22 -8.89 -3.32
CA SER A 580 12.81 -7.86 -2.36
C SER A 580 12.02 -8.44 -1.19
N ALA A 581 11.18 -9.46 -1.45
CA ALA A 581 10.43 -10.17 -0.42
C ALA A 581 11.34 -10.89 0.58
N GLU A 582 12.45 -11.49 0.11
CA GLU A 582 13.48 -12.09 0.97
C GLU A 582 14.30 -11.04 1.75
N ARG A 583 14.43 -9.82 1.23
CA ARG A 583 15.01 -8.65 1.94
C ARG A 583 14.06 -8.06 2.99
N GLY A 584 12.81 -8.51 3.04
CA GLY A 584 11.81 -8.10 4.04
C GLY A 584 10.80 -7.06 3.58
N TYR A 585 10.83 -6.62 2.32
CA TYR A 585 9.88 -5.63 1.79
C TYR A 585 8.45 -6.21 1.75
N GLU A 586 7.54 -5.64 2.54
CA GLU A 586 6.13 -6.04 2.57
C GLU A 586 5.46 -5.93 1.20
N ILE A 587 5.73 -4.85 0.47
CA ILE A 587 5.15 -4.59 -0.85
C ILE A 587 5.61 -5.66 -1.86
N GLY A 588 6.87 -6.11 -1.78
CA GLY A 588 7.37 -7.21 -2.60
C GLY A 588 6.68 -8.53 -2.29
N GLN A 589 6.46 -8.83 -1.00
CA GLN A 589 5.73 -10.01 -0.55
C GLN A 589 4.28 -9.99 -1.03
N ASN A 590 3.59 -8.86 -0.86
CA ASN A 590 2.22 -8.66 -1.31
C ASN A 590 2.07 -8.77 -2.83
N ASN A 591 2.92 -8.08 -3.61
CA ASN A 591 2.87 -8.10 -5.07
C ASN A 591 3.10 -9.51 -5.63
N LEU A 592 4.10 -10.22 -5.09
CA LEU A 592 4.38 -11.60 -5.47
C LEU A 592 3.20 -12.52 -5.12
N ALA A 593 2.68 -12.45 -3.89
CA ALA A 593 1.55 -13.27 -3.44
C ALA A 593 0.29 -13.01 -4.27
N PHE A 594 -0.02 -11.74 -4.54
CA PHE A 594 -1.21 -11.32 -5.29
C PHE A 594 -1.20 -11.86 -6.73
N ILE A 595 -0.06 -11.83 -7.42
CA ILE A 595 0.02 -12.35 -8.79
C ILE A 595 -0.06 -13.87 -8.82
N LEU A 596 0.59 -14.55 -7.87
CA LEU A 596 0.47 -16.01 -7.76
C LEU A 596 -0.99 -16.41 -7.48
N ASP A 597 -1.69 -15.67 -6.62
CA ASP A 597 -3.12 -15.87 -6.29
C ASP A 597 -4.05 -15.61 -7.48
N GLN A 598 -3.81 -14.56 -8.27
CA GLN A 598 -4.58 -14.30 -9.49
C GLN A 598 -4.38 -15.40 -10.54
N GLY A 599 -3.15 -15.92 -10.68
CA GLY A 599 -2.87 -17.06 -11.53
C GLY A 599 -3.69 -18.29 -11.15
N ILE A 600 -3.90 -18.51 -9.86
CA ILE A 600 -4.76 -19.56 -9.28
C ILE A 600 -6.24 -19.32 -9.64
N MET A 601 -6.72 -18.08 -9.55
CA MET A 601 -8.13 -17.72 -9.81
C MET A 601 -8.51 -17.71 -11.30
N LEU A 602 -7.61 -17.28 -12.20
CA LEU A 602 -7.85 -17.19 -13.65
C LEU A 602 -7.80 -18.56 -14.36
N HIS A 603 -7.16 -19.58 -13.77
CA HIS A 603 -7.05 -20.94 -14.31
C HIS A 603 -8.14 -21.89 -13.83
N ARG A 604 -9.34 -21.38 -13.49
CA ARG A 604 -10.49 -22.19 -13.04
C ARG A 604 -11.06 -23.16 -14.10
N THR A 605 -10.46 -23.20 -15.29
CA THR A 605 -10.69 -24.24 -16.30
C THR A 605 -9.39 -25.02 -16.56
N ASP A 606 -9.37 -26.24 -16.01
CA ASP A 606 -8.61 -27.43 -16.45
C ASP A 606 -7.14 -27.66 -16.07
N LEU A 607 -6.50 -26.81 -15.24
CA LEU A 607 -5.31 -27.24 -14.49
C LEU A 607 -5.29 -26.62 -13.09
N LEU A 608 -5.38 -27.47 -12.06
CA LEU A 608 -5.13 -27.03 -10.68
C LEU A 608 -3.76 -26.34 -10.63
N PRO A 609 -3.63 -25.23 -9.89
CA PRO A 609 -2.32 -24.65 -9.59
C PRO A 609 -1.42 -25.73 -9.00
N SER A 610 -0.13 -25.74 -9.35
CA SER A 610 0.82 -26.61 -8.66
C SER A 610 0.75 -26.33 -7.15
N ASN A 611 0.75 -27.38 -6.32
CA ASN A 611 0.79 -27.22 -4.87
C ASN A 611 1.98 -26.33 -4.45
N ASP A 612 3.08 -26.38 -5.20
CA ASP A 612 4.27 -25.55 -4.98
C ASP A 612 4.00 -24.05 -5.14
N THR A 613 3.18 -23.66 -6.13
CA THR A 613 2.84 -22.24 -6.36
C THR A 613 1.91 -21.72 -5.27
N ALA A 614 0.95 -22.55 -4.85
CA ALA A 614 0.05 -22.21 -3.74
C ALA A 614 0.81 -22.11 -2.42
N ARG A 615 1.78 -23.00 -2.18
CA ARG A 615 2.66 -22.96 -1.00
C ARG A 615 3.54 -21.72 -0.98
N LEU A 616 4.09 -21.32 -2.12
CA LEU A 616 4.84 -20.07 -2.24
C LEU A 616 3.95 -18.86 -1.95
N ALA A 617 2.76 -18.81 -2.56
CA ALA A 617 1.80 -17.74 -2.33
C ALA A 617 1.39 -17.64 -0.84
N LEU A 618 1.06 -18.77 -0.20
CA LEU A 618 0.76 -18.83 1.23
C LEU A 618 1.90 -18.30 2.10
N THR A 619 3.14 -18.68 1.76
CA THR A 619 4.33 -18.21 2.47
C THR A 619 4.45 -16.69 2.38
N GLN A 620 4.25 -16.10 1.20
CA GLN A 620 4.35 -14.66 1.01
C GLN A 620 3.16 -13.90 1.63
N TRP A 621 1.93 -14.46 1.57
CA TRP A 621 0.79 -13.90 2.29
C TRP A 621 1.01 -13.90 3.80
N THR A 622 1.52 -14.99 4.37
CA THR A 622 1.84 -15.08 5.80
C THR A 622 2.88 -14.06 6.21
N ARG A 623 3.91 -13.85 5.38
CA ARG A 623 4.94 -12.84 5.60
C ARG A 623 4.41 -11.41 5.52
N SER A 624 3.56 -11.10 4.54
CA SER A 624 2.90 -9.79 4.42
C SER A 624 1.93 -9.55 5.59
N ALA A 625 1.18 -10.57 6.00
CA ALA A 625 0.28 -10.52 7.16
C ALA A 625 1.04 -10.24 8.48
N ALA A 626 2.21 -10.87 8.68
CA ALA A 626 3.09 -10.62 9.82
C ALA A 626 3.62 -9.17 9.88
N GLN A 627 3.50 -8.41 8.79
CA GLN A 627 3.85 -7.00 8.68
C GLN A 627 2.62 -6.07 8.73
N ASN A 628 1.55 -6.51 9.40
CA ASN A 628 0.31 -5.76 9.60
C ASN A 628 -0.51 -5.52 8.34
N ASN A 629 -0.35 -6.33 7.29
CA ASN A 629 -1.28 -6.34 6.17
C ASN A 629 -2.53 -7.17 6.53
N VAL A 630 -3.61 -6.48 6.92
CA VAL A 630 -4.86 -7.13 7.35
C VAL A 630 -5.53 -7.91 6.22
N ASP A 631 -5.48 -7.40 4.99
CA ASP A 631 -6.04 -8.10 3.83
C ASP A 631 -5.28 -9.40 3.52
N ALA A 632 -3.94 -9.38 3.67
CA ALA A 632 -3.12 -10.57 3.61
C ALA A 632 -3.47 -11.57 4.71
N LEU A 633 -3.77 -11.10 5.92
CA LEU A 633 -4.15 -11.95 7.06
C LEU A 633 -5.45 -12.71 6.79
N VAL A 634 -6.46 -12.04 6.21
CA VAL A 634 -7.70 -12.70 5.77
C VAL A 634 -7.40 -13.73 4.67
N LYS A 635 -6.51 -13.40 3.71
CA LYS A 635 -6.10 -14.35 2.65
C LYS A 635 -5.42 -15.60 3.19
N VAL A 636 -4.58 -15.48 4.22
CA VAL A 636 -3.99 -16.65 4.88
C VAL A 636 -5.10 -17.56 5.43
N GLY A 637 -6.12 -16.97 6.07
CA GLY A 637 -7.33 -17.70 6.49
C GLY A 637 -8.00 -18.44 5.34
N ASP A 638 -8.21 -17.78 4.19
CA ASP A 638 -8.82 -18.39 3.00
C ASP A 638 -8.00 -19.59 2.48
N TYR A 639 -6.67 -19.50 2.51
CA TYR A 639 -5.78 -20.57 2.06
C TYR A 639 -5.90 -21.80 2.97
N TYR A 640 -5.93 -21.62 4.29
CA TYR A 640 -6.18 -22.72 5.23
C TYR A 640 -7.58 -23.29 5.07
N TYR A 641 -8.59 -22.43 4.91
CA TYR A 641 -9.97 -22.84 4.69
C TYR A 641 -10.13 -23.73 3.44
N HIS A 642 -9.48 -23.36 2.33
CA HIS A 642 -9.51 -24.12 1.08
C HIS A 642 -8.46 -25.24 1.00
N GLY A 643 -7.48 -25.28 1.91
CA GLY A 643 -6.40 -26.25 1.87
C GLY A 643 -5.35 -26.00 0.77
N LEU A 644 -5.16 -24.75 0.34
CA LEU A 644 -4.25 -24.39 -0.74
C LEU A 644 -2.82 -24.23 -0.21
N GLY A 645 -1.85 -24.99 -0.73
CA GLY A 645 -0.44 -24.83 -0.34
C GLY A 645 -0.10 -25.28 1.08
N VAL A 646 -1.06 -25.93 1.77
CA VAL A 646 -0.93 -26.47 3.12
C VAL A 646 -0.56 -27.97 3.01
N PRO A 647 0.24 -28.53 3.94
CA PRO A 647 0.43 -29.98 4.05
C PRO A 647 -0.91 -30.74 4.17
N ASP A 648 -0.90 -32.04 3.86
CA ASP A 648 -2.07 -32.92 3.98
C ASP A 648 -2.48 -33.10 5.45
N GLU A 649 -3.20 -32.11 5.96
CA GLU A 649 -3.80 -32.08 7.30
C GLU A 649 -5.32 -32.32 7.18
N PRO A 650 -5.93 -32.96 8.19
CA PRO A 650 -7.38 -33.17 8.18
C PRO A 650 -8.14 -31.84 8.23
N GLU A 651 -9.31 -31.80 7.57
CA GLU A 651 -10.04 -30.56 7.30
C GLU A 651 -10.36 -29.74 8.56
N HIS A 652 -10.72 -30.41 9.66
CA HIS A 652 -11.05 -29.75 10.92
C HIS A 652 -9.89 -28.92 11.51
N VAL A 653 -8.64 -29.42 11.43
CA VAL A 653 -7.44 -28.69 11.90
C VAL A 653 -7.20 -27.46 11.04
N ARG A 654 -7.43 -27.59 9.72
CA ARG A 654 -7.26 -26.46 8.81
C ARG A 654 -8.30 -25.36 9.05
N TRP A 655 -9.55 -25.74 9.32
CA TRP A 655 -10.60 -24.79 9.67
C TRP A 655 -10.34 -24.10 11.01
N GLU A 656 -9.80 -24.82 12.00
CA GLU A 656 -9.40 -24.22 13.28
C GLU A 656 -8.29 -23.17 13.08
N LYS A 657 -7.28 -23.48 12.24
CA LYS A 657 -6.25 -22.50 11.86
C LYS A 657 -6.85 -21.30 11.12
N ALA A 658 -7.73 -21.54 10.15
CA ALA A 658 -8.42 -20.48 9.42
C ALA A 658 -9.23 -19.55 10.35
N ALA A 659 -9.99 -20.13 11.29
CA ALA A 659 -10.72 -19.38 12.31
C ALA A 659 -9.77 -18.53 13.17
N GLY A 660 -8.61 -19.07 13.55
CA GLY A 660 -7.57 -18.33 14.27
C GLY A 660 -7.05 -17.10 13.51
N TYR A 661 -6.85 -17.21 12.19
CA TYR A 661 -6.45 -16.09 11.35
C TYR A 661 -7.57 -15.06 11.16
N TYR A 662 -8.81 -15.48 10.90
CA TYR A 662 -9.94 -14.55 10.81
C TYR A 662 -10.23 -13.86 12.14
N ARG A 663 -10.07 -14.56 13.27
CA ARG A 663 -10.15 -13.95 14.61
C ARG A 663 -9.10 -12.88 14.78
N SER A 664 -7.83 -13.18 14.51
CA SER A 664 -6.75 -12.19 14.56
C SER A 664 -7.03 -10.98 13.66
N ALA A 665 -7.61 -11.20 12.47
CA ALA A 665 -7.99 -10.11 11.57
C ALA A 665 -9.21 -9.31 12.07
N ALA A 666 -10.22 -9.97 12.64
CA ALA A 666 -11.39 -9.34 13.23
C ALA A 666 -11.02 -8.53 14.49
N ASP A 667 -10.04 -9.00 15.28
CA ASP A 667 -9.53 -8.31 16.47
C ASP A 667 -8.91 -6.95 16.13
N THR A 668 -8.46 -6.73 14.88
CA THR A 668 -8.01 -5.41 14.42
C THR A 668 -9.14 -4.38 14.32
N GLN A 669 -10.40 -4.81 14.30
CA GLN A 669 -11.61 -3.98 14.17
C GLN A 669 -11.66 -3.11 12.91
N ILE A 670 -10.87 -3.45 11.87
CA ILE A 670 -10.82 -2.68 10.62
C ILE A 670 -11.36 -3.49 9.43
N SER A 671 -11.28 -4.83 9.47
CA SER A 671 -11.74 -5.70 8.38
C SER A 671 -13.17 -6.20 8.60
N ALA A 672 -14.12 -5.58 7.92
CA ALA A 672 -15.51 -6.07 7.87
C ALA A 672 -15.59 -7.47 7.23
N LEU A 673 -14.74 -7.77 6.24
CA LEU A 673 -14.68 -9.08 5.60
C LEU A 673 -14.25 -10.19 6.58
N ALA A 674 -13.23 -9.92 7.41
CA ALA A 674 -12.79 -10.87 8.43
C ALA A 674 -13.89 -11.18 9.45
N MET A 675 -14.59 -10.13 9.90
CA MET A 675 -15.72 -10.27 10.83
C MET A 675 -16.86 -11.08 10.21
N TRP A 676 -17.18 -10.82 8.94
CA TRP A 676 -18.20 -11.57 8.22
C TRP A 676 -17.79 -13.05 8.05
N ASN A 677 -16.54 -13.32 7.66
CA ASN A 677 -16.01 -14.69 7.54
C ASN A 677 -16.08 -15.44 8.89
N LEU A 678 -15.70 -14.78 9.98
CA LEU A 678 -15.76 -15.37 11.32
C LEU A 678 -17.20 -15.62 11.77
N GLY A 679 -18.13 -14.70 11.51
CA GLY A 679 -19.56 -14.89 11.75
C GLY A 679 -20.12 -16.08 10.98
N TRP A 680 -19.69 -16.25 9.73
CA TRP A 680 -20.06 -17.40 8.91
C TRP A 680 -19.51 -18.74 9.45
N MET A 681 -18.30 -18.73 10.02
CA MET A 681 -17.73 -19.92 10.68
C MET A 681 -18.48 -20.30 11.95
N TYR A 682 -18.85 -19.34 12.80
CA TYR A 682 -19.70 -19.58 13.98
C TYR A 682 -21.11 -20.07 13.60
N GLU A 683 -21.69 -19.58 12.50
CA GLU A 683 -23.01 -20.06 12.04
C GLU A 683 -22.99 -21.54 11.63
N HIS A 684 -21.88 -22.03 11.07
CA HIS A 684 -21.78 -23.38 10.53
C HIS A 684 -20.98 -24.36 11.40
N GLY A 685 -20.26 -23.88 12.41
CA GLY A 685 -19.41 -24.70 13.28
C GLY A 685 -18.12 -25.19 12.61
N TYR A 686 -17.56 -24.42 11.66
CA TYR A 686 -16.28 -24.78 11.02
C TYR A 686 -15.11 -24.27 11.86
N GLY A 687 -14.30 -25.18 12.42
CA GLY A 687 -13.11 -24.81 13.21
C GLY A 687 -13.39 -24.12 14.55
N VAL A 688 -14.63 -23.73 14.79
CA VAL A 688 -15.17 -23.14 16.02
C VAL A 688 -16.46 -23.85 16.39
N PRO A 689 -16.84 -23.92 17.68
CA PRO A 689 -18.15 -24.42 18.06
C PRO A 689 -19.24 -23.54 17.44
N GLN A 690 -20.33 -24.17 17.02
CA GLN A 690 -21.46 -23.46 16.42
C GLN A 690 -22.12 -22.55 17.47
N ASP A 691 -22.23 -21.25 17.16
CA ASP A 691 -22.85 -20.25 18.03
C ASP A 691 -23.54 -19.17 17.18
N PHE A 692 -24.87 -19.14 17.23
CA PHE A 692 -25.67 -18.20 16.44
C PHE A 692 -25.69 -16.77 17.00
N HIS A 693 -25.49 -16.60 18.31
CA HIS A 693 -25.43 -15.27 18.93
C HIS A 693 -24.11 -14.58 18.60
N LEU A 694 -23.00 -15.31 18.68
CA LEU A 694 -21.70 -14.82 18.22
C LEU A 694 -21.70 -14.57 16.71
N ALA A 695 -22.33 -15.44 15.92
CA ALA A 695 -22.47 -15.22 14.48
C ALA A 695 -23.19 -13.91 14.17
N LYS A 696 -24.37 -13.66 14.80
CA LYS A 696 -25.11 -12.41 14.66
C LYS A 696 -24.27 -11.21 15.08
N ARG A 697 -23.62 -11.28 16.25
CA ARG A 697 -22.77 -10.20 16.76
C ARG A 697 -21.66 -9.84 15.77
N HIS A 698 -20.98 -10.83 15.19
CA HIS A 698 -19.93 -10.59 14.21
C HIS A 698 -20.47 -10.00 12.90
N TYR A 699 -21.66 -10.41 12.46
CA TYR A 699 -22.34 -9.77 11.34
C TYR A 699 -22.68 -8.30 11.66
N ASP A 700 -23.23 -8.01 12.83
CA ASP A 700 -23.56 -6.64 13.26
C ASP A 700 -22.30 -5.75 13.32
N ILE A 701 -21.19 -6.23 13.89
CA ILE A 701 -19.91 -5.50 13.95
C ILE A 701 -19.34 -5.27 12.54
N ALA A 702 -19.48 -6.24 11.63
CA ALA A 702 -19.04 -6.08 10.23
C ALA A 702 -19.77 -4.91 9.55
N LEU A 703 -21.06 -4.73 9.84
CA LEU A 703 -21.86 -3.62 9.34
C LEU A 703 -21.42 -2.28 9.92
N GLU A 704 -21.16 -2.22 11.23
CA GLU A 704 -20.67 -1.00 11.89
C GLU A 704 -19.30 -0.56 11.37
N THR A 705 -18.45 -1.53 11.03
CA THR A 705 -17.08 -1.29 10.56
C THR A 705 -17.05 -0.74 9.13
N ASN A 706 -17.90 -1.27 8.25
CA ASN A 706 -17.95 -0.85 6.86
C ASN A 706 -19.39 -0.75 6.33
N VAL A 707 -19.80 0.46 5.98
CA VAL A 707 -21.09 0.75 5.36
C VAL A 707 -21.28 0.06 4.00
N GLU A 708 -20.19 -0.18 3.26
CA GLU A 708 -20.25 -0.87 1.96
C GLU A 708 -20.59 -2.36 2.11
N ALA A 709 -20.45 -2.92 3.32
CA ALA A 709 -20.83 -4.29 3.64
C ALA A 709 -22.34 -4.46 3.92
N TYR A 710 -23.15 -3.40 3.82
CA TYR A 710 -24.58 -3.44 4.16
C TYR A 710 -25.37 -4.56 3.50
N LEU A 711 -25.33 -4.65 2.16
CA LEU A 711 -26.08 -5.65 1.41
C LEU A 711 -25.68 -7.10 1.76
N PRO A 712 -24.39 -7.51 1.71
CA PRO A 712 -24.01 -8.89 2.02
C PRO A 712 -24.28 -9.27 3.48
N VAL A 713 -24.06 -8.35 4.43
CA VAL A 713 -24.30 -8.61 5.85
C VAL A 713 -25.80 -8.75 6.15
N THR A 714 -26.63 -7.84 5.63
CA THR A 714 -28.09 -7.91 5.82
C THR A 714 -28.69 -9.19 5.23
N LEU A 715 -28.19 -9.65 4.09
CA LEU A 715 -28.61 -10.91 3.50
C LEU A 715 -28.19 -12.12 4.35
N SER A 716 -26.99 -12.11 4.94
CA SER A 716 -26.55 -13.12 5.91
C SER A 716 -27.41 -13.11 7.18
N LEU A 717 -27.71 -11.94 7.74
CA LEU A 717 -28.60 -11.78 8.90
C LEU A 717 -30.02 -12.26 8.58
N PHE A 718 -30.57 -11.90 7.42
CA PHE A 718 -31.87 -12.36 6.98
C PHE A 718 -31.92 -13.89 6.88
N ARG A 719 -30.90 -14.51 6.28
CA ARG A 719 -30.76 -15.97 6.21
C ARG A 719 -30.68 -16.59 7.62
N LEU A 720 -29.91 -16.00 8.52
CA LEU A 720 -29.78 -16.45 9.91
C LEU A 720 -31.13 -16.40 10.63
N HIS A 721 -31.86 -15.29 10.51
CA HIS A 721 -33.21 -15.13 11.07
C HIS A 721 -34.22 -16.10 10.45
N ALA A 722 -34.18 -16.31 9.14
CA ALA A 722 -35.04 -17.28 8.46
C ALA A 722 -34.77 -18.72 8.93
N ARG A 723 -33.49 -19.08 9.13
CA ARG A 723 -33.11 -20.38 9.73
C ARG A 723 -33.64 -20.52 11.15
N SER A 724 -33.54 -19.46 11.96
CA SER A 724 -34.10 -19.44 13.33
C SER A 724 -35.61 -19.58 13.34
N LEU A 725 -36.31 -18.87 12.45
CA LEU A 725 -37.76 -19.00 12.30
C LEU A 725 -38.17 -20.41 11.85
N TRP A 726 -37.42 -21.03 10.94
CA TRP A 726 -37.69 -22.39 10.50
C TRP A 726 -37.48 -23.42 11.63
N HIS A 727 -36.42 -23.26 12.42
CA HIS A 727 -36.15 -24.14 13.56
C HIS A 727 -37.22 -24.05 14.64
N THR A 728 -37.66 -22.82 14.96
CA THR A 728 -38.75 -22.59 15.92
C THR A 728 -40.08 -23.17 15.42
N LEU A 729 -40.40 -23.02 14.13
CA LEU A 729 -41.62 -23.59 13.54
C LEU A 729 -41.60 -25.12 13.44
N THR A 730 -40.42 -25.74 13.25
CA THR A 730 -40.29 -27.19 13.12
C THR A 730 -40.09 -27.93 14.44
N GLY A 731 -40.05 -27.21 15.57
CA GLY A 731 -39.96 -27.78 16.92
C GLY A 731 -38.66 -28.55 17.18
N ARG A 732 -37.58 -28.23 16.47
CA ARG A 732 -36.26 -28.87 16.64
C ARG A 732 -35.45 -28.13 17.70
N GLU A 733 -35.14 -28.81 18.81
CA GLU A 733 -34.27 -28.34 19.91
C GLU A 733 -32.79 -28.30 19.50
N GLY A 734 -32.45 -27.38 18.59
CA GLY A 734 -31.10 -27.17 18.05
C GLY A 734 -30.49 -25.80 18.39
N GLY A 735 -30.85 -25.20 19.53
CA GLY A 735 -30.22 -23.96 20.02
C GLY A 735 -30.46 -22.70 19.19
N LEU A 736 -31.52 -22.64 18.38
CA LEU A 736 -31.76 -21.59 17.38
C LEU A 736 -32.91 -20.63 17.73
N SER A 737 -33.01 -20.17 18.99
CA SER A 737 -33.93 -19.09 19.36
C SER A 737 -33.23 -17.73 19.42
N LEU A 738 -33.06 -17.08 18.27
CA LEU A 738 -32.67 -15.64 18.21
C LEU A 738 -33.78 -14.69 18.71
N TRP A 739 -34.93 -15.25 19.10
CA TRP A 739 -36.17 -14.55 19.43
C TRP A 739 -36.54 -14.63 20.92
N SER A 740 -35.79 -15.40 21.73
CA SER A 740 -35.95 -15.37 23.18
C SER A 740 -35.40 -14.04 23.69
N LYS A 741 -36.27 -13.23 24.32
CA LYS A 741 -35.83 -12.06 25.09
C LYS A 741 -34.81 -12.53 26.12
N ASP A 742 -33.78 -11.72 26.34
CA ASP A 742 -32.77 -11.91 27.38
C ASP A 742 -33.44 -12.31 28.71
N ASP A 743 -33.35 -13.58 29.07
CA ASP A 743 -33.53 -14.01 30.46
C ASP A 743 -32.12 -14.01 31.08
N PRO A 744 -31.87 -13.25 32.16
CA PRO A 744 -30.55 -13.15 32.79
C PRO A 744 -30.12 -14.42 33.57
N ASP A 745 -30.84 -15.53 33.43
CA ASP A 745 -30.74 -16.69 34.33
C ASP A 745 -30.30 -17.98 33.61
N HIS A 746 -29.28 -17.91 32.74
CA HIS A 746 -28.57 -19.11 32.29
C HIS A 746 -27.16 -19.16 32.87
N GLU A 747 -27.06 -19.85 34.01
CA GLU A 747 -25.83 -20.39 34.57
C GLU A 747 -25.01 -21.09 33.48
N PHE A 748 -23.75 -20.68 33.37
CA PHE A 748 -22.71 -21.33 32.59
C PHE A 748 -22.55 -22.80 33.02
N PRO A 749 -22.55 -23.78 32.09
CA PRO A 749 -22.02 -25.09 32.40
C PRO A 749 -20.49 -25.02 32.30
N ASP A 750 -19.84 -25.05 33.47
CA ASP A 750 -18.40 -25.25 33.60
C ASP A 750 -17.94 -26.46 32.77
N GLN A 751 -16.98 -26.24 31.86
CA GLN A 751 -16.22 -27.32 31.24
C GLN A 751 -14.78 -27.34 31.77
N ASN A 752 -14.58 -28.37 32.58
CA ASN A 752 -13.36 -29.13 32.90
C ASN A 752 -12.48 -28.72 34.10
N PRO A 753 -12.44 -29.59 35.14
CA PRO A 753 -11.43 -29.59 36.17
C PRO A 753 -10.26 -30.49 35.72
N VAL A 754 -9.10 -29.91 35.41
CA VAL A 754 -7.81 -30.60 35.59
C VAL A 754 -6.82 -29.60 36.14
N ARG A 755 -6.85 -29.41 37.46
CA ARG A 755 -5.65 -29.26 38.30
C ARG A 755 -6.02 -29.15 39.77
N LYS A 756 -5.33 -29.98 40.55
CA LYS A 756 -5.20 -30.01 42.03
C LYS A 756 -6.14 -30.97 42.75
N GLU A 757 -5.73 -32.24 42.72
CA GLU A 757 -5.55 -32.94 43.99
C GLU A 757 -4.34 -32.31 44.71
N LEU A 758 -4.59 -31.74 45.89
CA LEU A 758 -3.84 -31.95 47.14
C LEU A 758 -4.32 -30.91 48.16
N ASP A 759 -4.57 -31.44 49.36
CA ASP A 759 -4.84 -30.78 50.64
C ASP A 759 -6.28 -30.31 50.92
N GLU A 760 -7.11 -31.28 51.30
CA GLU A 760 -8.10 -31.08 52.36
C GLU A 760 -7.42 -31.19 53.73
N GLY A 761 -7.78 -30.28 54.64
CA GLY A 761 -7.72 -30.57 56.08
C GLY A 761 -7.50 -29.38 56.99
N SER A 762 -8.59 -28.75 57.45
CA SER A 762 -8.91 -28.56 58.88
C SER A 762 -9.63 -27.23 59.15
N ALA A 763 -10.87 -27.36 59.62
CA ALA A 763 -11.64 -26.33 60.28
C ALA A 763 -11.10 -26.01 61.69
N GLY A 764 -11.43 -24.84 62.24
CA GLY A 764 -11.62 -24.68 63.69
C GLY A 764 -11.18 -23.36 64.36
N SER A 765 -12.19 -22.50 64.62
CA SER A 765 -12.43 -21.74 65.87
C SER A 765 -11.62 -20.47 66.26
N GLY A 766 -12.37 -19.43 66.68
CA GLY A 766 -12.00 -18.49 67.76
C GLY A 766 -12.00 -16.98 67.42
N GLY A 767 -13.01 -16.21 67.89
CA GLY A 767 -12.97 -14.73 67.96
C GLY A 767 -12.28 -14.20 69.23
N PRO A 768 -12.49 -12.96 69.72
CA PRO A 768 -12.96 -11.69 69.10
C PRO A 768 -12.02 -10.48 69.41
N THR A 769 -12.49 -9.23 69.15
CA THR A 769 -11.97 -7.88 69.57
C THR A 769 -10.90 -7.24 68.65
N SER A 770 -10.83 -5.94 68.38
CA SER A 770 -11.66 -4.72 68.59
C SER A 770 -10.92 -3.55 67.93
N SER A 771 -11.65 -2.61 67.30
CA SER A 771 -11.40 -1.15 67.10
C SER A 771 -10.01 -0.69 66.60
N GLU A 772 -9.82 0.23 65.66
CA GLU A 772 -10.64 1.18 64.89
C GLU A 772 -9.63 1.89 63.93
N SER A 773 -10.14 2.63 62.94
CA SER A 773 -9.44 3.50 61.97
C SER A 773 -8.79 2.81 60.76
N ASP A 774 -9.56 2.72 59.67
CA ASP A 774 -9.21 3.40 58.41
C ASP A 774 -10.49 3.52 57.55
N GLU A 775 -10.69 4.69 56.95
CA GLU A 775 -11.83 5.01 56.10
C GLU A 775 -11.81 4.11 54.85
N ASP A 776 -12.88 3.36 54.64
CA ASP A 776 -13.12 2.61 53.40
C ASP A 776 -13.23 3.59 52.23
N LEU A 777 -12.17 3.60 51.43
CA LEU A 777 -12.19 3.90 50.01
C LEU A 777 -13.28 3.05 49.34
N LEU A 778 -14.35 3.71 48.91
CA LEU A 778 -15.19 3.20 47.82
C LEU A 778 -14.29 3.03 46.60
N VAL A 779 -13.80 1.82 46.39
CA VAL A 779 -13.33 1.36 45.08
C VAL A 779 -14.59 1.22 44.24
N GLU A 780 -14.97 2.31 43.59
CA GLU A 780 -15.78 2.23 42.36
C GLU A 780 -14.97 1.39 41.38
N ASP A 781 -15.52 0.21 41.08
CA ASP A 781 -15.02 -0.73 40.10
C ASP A 781 -15.14 -0.07 38.71
N ASP A 782 -14.03 0.52 38.26
CA ASP A 782 -13.89 1.24 37.00
C ASP A 782 -14.15 0.31 35.80
N GLY A 783 -15.38 0.39 35.28
CA GLY A 783 -15.73 -0.05 33.94
C GLY A 783 -15.07 0.80 32.83
N PRO A 784 -15.07 0.32 31.56
CA PRO A 784 -14.05 0.64 30.57
C PRO A 784 -13.97 2.12 30.12
N TRP A 785 -12.86 2.73 30.51
CA TRP A 785 -12.49 4.14 30.38
C TRP A 785 -11.98 4.54 28.97
N TYR A 786 -12.77 4.40 27.90
CA TYR A 786 -12.31 4.87 26.57
C TYR A 786 -13.35 5.48 25.62
N MET A 787 -14.64 5.17 25.72
CA MET A 787 -15.62 5.61 24.70
C MET A 787 -16.32 6.94 24.98
N GLY A 788 -16.54 7.29 26.26
CA GLY A 788 -17.21 8.55 26.63
C GLY A 788 -16.32 9.77 26.45
N LYS A 789 -15.07 9.67 26.93
CA LYS A 789 -14.13 10.79 26.95
C LYS A 789 -13.67 11.19 25.54
N ALA A 790 -13.44 10.24 24.64
CA ALA A 790 -13.05 10.55 23.25
C ALA A 790 -14.16 11.29 22.48
N ARG A 791 -15.43 10.93 22.73
CA ARG A 791 -16.60 11.57 22.11
C ARG A 791 -16.91 12.93 22.72
N GLU A 792 -16.77 13.08 24.03
CA GLU A 792 -16.85 14.38 24.71
C GLU A 792 -15.69 15.30 24.32
N GLU A 793 -14.48 14.77 24.17
CA GLU A 793 -13.30 15.52 23.77
C GLU A 793 -13.33 15.89 22.28
N PHE A 794 -13.89 15.02 21.42
CA PHE A 794 -14.21 15.34 20.02
C PHE A 794 -15.26 16.46 19.92
N ASN A 795 -16.36 16.35 20.68
CA ASN A 795 -17.41 17.37 20.72
C ASN A 795 -16.94 18.69 21.34
N ARG A 796 -16.03 18.63 22.32
CA ARG A 796 -15.39 19.81 22.91
C ARG A 796 -14.43 20.46 21.93
N ARG A 797 -13.59 19.69 21.21
CA ARG A 797 -12.73 20.20 20.12
C ARG A 797 -13.55 20.82 18.99
N MET A 798 -14.72 20.27 18.67
CA MET A 798 -15.64 20.85 17.68
C MET A 798 -16.30 22.15 18.16
N ARG A 799 -16.55 22.31 19.47
CA ARG A 799 -17.05 23.57 20.04
C ARG A 799 -15.94 24.63 20.16
N ASP A 800 -14.75 24.23 20.59
CA ASP A 800 -13.57 25.09 20.73
C ASP A 800 -13.05 25.54 19.34
N ALA A 801 -13.29 24.77 18.27
CA ALA A 801 -12.96 25.13 16.88
C ALA A 801 -14.04 25.98 16.17
N ALA A 802 -15.18 26.24 16.80
CA ALA A 802 -16.34 26.90 16.18
C ALA A 802 -16.56 28.35 16.62
N ALA A 803 -15.88 28.84 17.66
CA ALA A 803 -16.05 30.21 18.15
C ALA A 803 -14.72 30.99 18.09
N PRO A 804 -14.71 32.24 17.59
CA PRO A 804 -13.58 33.13 17.77
C PRO A 804 -13.38 33.40 19.27
N GLY A 805 -12.13 33.50 19.72
CA GLY A 805 -11.84 34.00 21.07
C GLY A 805 -12.27 35.46 21.20
N ASP A 806 -12.68 35.89 22.40
CA ASP A 806 -13.24 37.24 22.66
C ASP A 806 -12.34 38.42 22.20
N ASP A 807 -11.07 38.16 21.88
CA ASP A 807 -10.06 39.14 21.46
C ASP A 807 -9.71 39.11 19.94
N GLU A 808 -10.28 38.20 19.13
CA GLU A 808 -9.95 38.05 17.70
C GLU A 808 -10.96 38.77 16.78
N ASP A 809 -10.45 39.52 15.78
CA ASP A 809 -11.28 40.19 14.78
C ASP A 809 -12.01 39.15 13.89
N PRO A 810 -13.36 39.13 13.89
CA PRO A 810 -14.14 38.12 13.16
C PRO A 810 -13.86 38.07 11.66
N ILE A 811 -13.48 39.20 11.06
CA ILE A 811 -13.20 39.29 9.62
C ILE A 811 -11.84 38.67 9.29
N GLN A 812 -10.88 38.81 10.18
CA GLN A 812 -9.53 38.28 10.01
C GLN A 812 -9.51 36.77 10.25
N TRP A 813 -10.19 36.29 11.31
CA TRP A 813 -10.45 34.86 11.54
C TRP A 813 -11.13 34.18 10.34
N ALA A 814 -12.13 34.82 9.74
CA ALA A 814 -12.84 34.29 8.58
C ALA A 814 -12.00 34.30 7.28
N ARG A 815 -10.99 35.17 7.18
CA ARG A 815 -10.00 35.15 6.08
C ARG A 815 -8.98 34.05 6.29
N ASP A 816 -8.43 33.92 7.50
CA ASP A 816 -7.41 32.93 7.83
C ASP A 816 -7.97 31.50 7.76
N ARG A 817 -9.21 31.30 8.22
CA ARG A 817 -9.91 30.02 8.07
C ARG A 817 -10.16 29.67 6.60
N ARG A 818 -10.54 30.66 5.77
CA ARG A 818 -10.75 30.46 4.33
C ARG A 818 -9.44 30.16 3.60
N ASN A 819 -8.33 30.78 3.99
CA ASN A 819 -7.01 30.48 3.45
C ASN A 819 -6.49 29.11 3.92
N ALA A 820 -6.74 28.73 5.18
CA ALA A 820 -6.40 27.41 5.71
C ALA A 820 -7.26 26.29 5.09
N GLU A 821 -8.52 26.57 4.79
CA GLU A 821 -9.41 25.70 3.99
C GLU A 821 -8.92 25.62 2.54
N LEU A 822 -8.52 26.73 1.91
CA LEU A 822 -7.90 26.72 0.58
C LEU A 822 -6.56 25.98 0.54
N ASP A 823 -5.76 26.03 1.60
CA ASP A 823 -4.52 25.26 1.70
C ASP A 823 -4.79 23.76 1.90
N ARG A 824 -5.84 23.40 2.66
CA ARG A 824 -6.36 22.03 2.75
C ARG A 824 -6.97 21.54 1.43
N ASP A 825 -7.69 22.42 0.74
CA ASP A 825 -8.41 22.17 -0.50
C ASP A 825 -7.49 22.31 -1.74
N SER A 826 -6.30 22.88 -1.60
CA SER A 826 -5.28 22.91 -2.66
C SER A 826 -4.73 21.52 -2.98
N ASP A 827 -5.00 20.52 -2.14
CA ASP A 827 -4.76 19.09 -2.39
C ASP A 827 -6.00 18.34 -2.93
N ILE A 828 -7.14 19.02 -3.09
CA ILE A 828 -8.34 18.50 -3.75
C ILE A 828 -8.13 18.64 -5.26
N GLY A 829 -8.15 17.51 -5.97
CA GLY A 829 -8.07 17.47 -7.43
C GLY A 829 -9.44 17.72 -8.08
N PRO A 830 -9.48 17.91 -9.41
CA PRO A 830 -10.74 17.88 -10.18
C PRO A 830 -11.52 16.57 -9.97
N GLU A 831 -10.83 15.46 -9.68
CA GLU A 831 -11.38 14.17 -9.27
C GLU A 831 -12.33 14.32 -8.07
N ASP A 832 -11.87 15.04 -7.04
CA ASP A 832 -12.61 15.27 -5.80
C ASP A 832 -13.66 16.39 -5.97
N MET A 833 -13.50 17.27 -6.96
CA MET A 833 -14.49 18.31 -7.32
C MET A 833 -15.65 17.71 -8.13
N PHE A 834 -15.38 16.74 -9.00
CA PHE A 834 -16.38 15.89 -9.65
C PHE A 834 -17.05 14.95 -8.65
N ASP A 835 -16.29 14.33 -7.75
CA ASP A 835 -16.86 13.53 -6.64
C ASP A 835 -17.64 14.41 -5.65
N ALA A 836 -17.27 15.67 -5.40
CA ALA A 836 -18.04 16.60 -4.59
C ALA A 836 -19.32 17.07 -5.31
N ALA A 837 -19.26 17.28 -6.63
CA ALA A 837 -20.45 17.54 -7.45
C ALA A 837 -21.39 16.32 -7.52
N LEU A 838 -20.84 15.09 -7.47
CA LEU A 838 -21.59 13.84 -7.35
C LEU A 838 -22.08 13.57 -5.91
N ARG A 839 -21.35 14.02 -4.88
CA ARG A 839 -21.79 14.02 -3.46
C ARG A 839 -22.87 15.05 -3.17
N GLY A 840 -22.97 16.11 -3.98
CA GLY A 840 -24.17 16.95 -4.05
C GLY A 840 -25.45 16.16 -4.40
N GLY A 841 -25.30 14.92 -4.86
CA GLY A 841 -26.34 13.92 -5.07
C GLY A 841 -26.70 13.06 -3.86
N HIS A 842 -26.25 13.36 -2.63
CA HIS A 842 -26.74 12.67 -1.41
C HIS A 842 -28.21 12.96 -1.03
N ARG A 843 -29.00 13.52 -1.96
CA ARG A 843 -30.47 13.43 -1.95
C ARG A 843 -31.02 12.16 -2.61
N GLY A 844 -30.18 11.30 -3.19
CA GLY A 844 -30.59 10.07 -3.88
C GLY A 844 -30.77 8.84 -2.98
N ASN A 845 -30.36 8.89 -1.69
CA ASN A 845 -30.59 7.76 -0.78
C ASN A 845 -32.07 7.62 -0.37
N ASP A 846 -32.85 8.70 -0.43
CA ASP A 846 -34.28 8.63 -0.15
C ASP A 846 -35.07 7.92 -1.28
N GLU A 847 -34.57 7.94 -2.53
CA GLU A 847 -35.23 7.30 -3.69
C GLU A 847 -34.93 5.79 -3.79
N ALA A 848 -33.76 5.34 -3.31
CA ALA A 848 -33.41 3.92 -3.30
C ALA A 848 -34.23 3.14 -2.25
N ASP A 849 -34.48 3.75 -1.09
CA ASP A 849 -35.37 3.20 -0.06
C ASP A 849 -36.80 3.06 -0.60
N GLU A 850 -37.31 4.04 -1.36
CA GLU A 850 -38.64 3.99 -1.96
C GLU A 850 -38.78 2.90 -3.05
N PHE A 851 -37.73 2.67 -3.84
CA PHE A 851 -37.73 1.62 -4.86
C PHE A 851 -37.68 0.20 -4.27
N VAL A 852 -36.88 -0.01 -3.22
CA VAL A 852 -36.79 -1.31 -2.54
C VAL A 852 -38.07 -1.61 -1.77
N GLU A 853 -38.66 -0.60 -1.11
CA GLU A 853 -39.92 -0.74 -0.37
C GLU A 853 -41.10 -1.02 -1.32
N THR A 854 -41.14 -0.36 -2.48
CA THR A 854 -42.15 -0.65 -3.52
C THR A 854 -41.97 -2.03 -4.16
N MET A 855 -40.74 -2.48 -4.41
CA MET A 855 -40.49 -3.85 -4.89
C MET A 855 -40.84 -4.93 -3.86
N MET A 856 -40.55 -4.69 -2.58
CA MET A 856 -41.00 -5.56 -1.48
C MET A 856 -42.52 -5.67 -1.44
N LEU A 857 -43.24 -4.55 -1.55
CA LEU A 857 -44.70 -4.52 -1.64
C LEU A 857 -45.27 -5.28 -2.85
N VAL A 858 -44.63 -5.17 -4.02
CA VAL A 858 -45.04 -5.90 -5.23
C VAL A 858 -44.84 -7.40 -5.06
N VAL A 859 -43.71 -7.84 -4.51
CA VAL A 859 -43.44 -9.26 -4.23
C VAL A 859 -44.43 -9.81 -3.21
N LEU A 860 -44.74 -9.05 -2.16
CA LEU A 860 -45.70 -9.44 -1.13
C LEU A 860 -47.13 -9.56 -1.71
N CYS A 861 -47.53 -8.64 -2.59
CA CYS A 861 -48.78 -8.71 -3.33
C CYS A 861 -48.86 -9.94 -4.27
N LEU A 862 -47.75 -10.30 -4.94
CA LEU A 862 -47.70 -11.48 -5.79
C LEU A 862 -47.81 -12.78 -4.97
N ILE A 863 -47.15 -12.84 -3.81
CA ILE A 863 -47.24 -13.99 -2.89
C ILE A 863 -48.68 -14.14 -2.36
N VAL A 864 -49.32 -13.05 -1.94
CA VAL A 864 -50.73 -13.07 -1.49
C VAL A 864 -51.66 -13.48 -2.63
N SER A 865 -51.44 -12.98 -3.85
CA SER A 865 -52.22 -13.35 -5.04
C SER A 865 -52.07 -14.84 -5.38
N LEU A 866 -50.86 -15.38 -5.27
CA LEU A 866 -50.59 -16.81 -5.47
C LEU A 866 -51.29 -17.67 -4.40
N LEU A 867 -51.26 -17.25 -3.13
CA LEU A 867 -51.95 -17.94 -2.04
C LEU A 867 -53.47 -17.91 -2.22
N LEU A 868 -54.04 -16.78 -2.67
CA LEU A 868 -55.46 -16.68 -3.01
C LEU A 868 -55.84 -17.53 -4.22
N TYR A 869 -54.97 -17.60 -5.24
CA TYR A 869 -55.16 -18.47 -6.40
C TYR A 869 -55.16 -19.95 -6.01
N ILE A 870 -54.21 -20.36 -5.15
CA ILE A 870 -54.12 -21.73 -4.63
C ILE A 870 -55.37 -22.06 -3.79
N ARG A 871 -55.81 -21.14 -2.92
CA ARG A 871 -57.05 -21.28 -2.14
C ARG A 871 -58.28 -21.40 -3.04
N GLY A 872 -58.38 -20.59 -4.10
CA GLY A 872 -59.47 -20.64 -5.08
C GLY A 872 -59.55 -21.98 -5.81
N ARG A 873 -58.41 -22.48 -6.28
CA ARG A 873 -58.31 -23.83 -6.88
C ARG A 873 -58.65 -24.96 -5.92
N TRP A 874 -58.41 -24.78 -4.63
CA TRP A 874 -58.76 -25.75 -3.60
C TRP A 874 -60.27 -25.79 -3.36
N VAL A 875 -60.91 -24.62 -3.26
CA VAL A 875 -62.36 -24.50 -3.09
C VAL A 875 -63.11 -24.99 -4.34
N GLU A 876 -62.59 -24.76 -5.54
CA GLU A 876 -63.18 -25.31 -6.77
C GLU A 876 -63.07 -26.84 -6.86
N ARG A 877 -61.99 -27.43 -6.34
CA ARG A 877 -61.86 -28.89 -6.23
C ARG A 877 -62.89 -29.48 -5.27
N LEU A 878 -63.04 -28.90 -4.08
CA LEU A 878 -64.07 -29.31 -3.11
C LEU A 878 -65.49 -29.20 -3.69
N ARG A 879 -65.81 -28.15 -4.45
CA ARG A 879 -67.11 -28.00 -5.12
C ARG A 879 -67.34 -29.01 -6.26
N ARG A 880 -66.28 -29.51 -6.91
CA ARG A 880 -66.38 -30.59 -7.90
C ARG A 880 -66.65 -31.93 -7.23
N GLU A 881 -65.96 -32.20 -6.13
CA GLU A 881 -66.19 -33.40 -5.31
C GLU A 881 -67.61 -33.43 -4.72
N GLU A 882 -68.14 -32.29 -4.25
CA GLU A 882 -69.55 -32.18 -3.81
C GLU A 882 -70.59 -32.41 -4.93
N ARG A 883 -70.27 -32.00 -6.17
CA ARG A 883 -71.15 -32.21 -7.34
C ARG A 883 -71.12 -33.65 -7.82
N GLU A 884 -69.95 -34.28 -7.79
CA GLU A 884 -69.77 -35.70 -8.10
C GLU A 884 -70.47 -36.59 -7.04
N GLN A 885 -70.43 -36.22 -5.75
CA GLN A 885 -71.20 -36.91 -4.70
C GLN A 885 -72.72 -36.74 -4.85
N ARG A 886 -73.21 -35.60 -5.34
CA ARG A 886 -74.65 -35.41 -5.64
C ARG A 886 -75.10 -36.21 -6.85
N GLN A 887 -74.29 -36.26 -7.92
CA GLN A 887 -74.58 -37.11 -9.08
C GLN A 887 -74.50 -38.61 -8.74
N HIS A 888 -73.58 -39.04 -7.87
CA HIS A 888 -73.54 -40.43 -7.38
C HIS A 888 -74.74 -40.78 -6.50
N ARG A 889 -75.37 -39.81 -5.82
CA ARG A 889 -76.60 -40.01 -5.06
C ARG A 889 -77.84 -40.14 -5.96
N GLU A 890 -77.93 -39.33 -7.01
CA GLU A 890 -79.03 -39.39 -7.99
C GLU A 890 -78.94 -40.64 -8.90
N VAL A 891 -77.73 -41.11 -9.23
CA VAL A 891 -77.53 -42.33 -10.04
C VAL A 891 -77.74 -43.63 -9.22
N HIS A 892 -77.68 -43.57 -7.89
CA HIS A 892 -78.01 -44.71 -7.02
C HIS A 892 -79.52 -44.86 -6.75
N GLU A 893 -80.34 -43.82 -6.94
CA GLU A 893 -81.81 -43.88 -6.79
C GLU A 893 -82.53 -44.37 -8.07
N GLU A 894 -81.87 -44.44 -9.23
CA GLU A 894 -82.46 -44.91 -10.51
C GLU A 894 -82.06 -46.35 -10.90
N ARG A 895 -81.39 -47.11 -10.01
CA ARG A 895 -80.81 -48.43 -10.37
C ARG A 895 -81.04 -49.56 -9.35
N ASP A 896 -82.09 -49.47 -8.55
CA ASP A 896 -82.48 -50.54 -7.61
C ASP A 896 -83.98 -50.88 -7.72
N ASP A 897 -84.46 -51.03 -8.96
CA ASP A 897 -85.73 -51.69 -9.24
C ASP A 897 -85.45 -53.09 -9.80
N GLY A 898 -85.55 -54.08 -8.93
CA GLY A 898 -85.88 -55.44 -9.34
C GLY A 898 -85.12 -56.53 -8.63
N LEU A 899 -85.74 -57.13 -7.61
CA LEU A 899 -85.58 -58.56 -7.38
C LEU A 899 -86.91 -59.19 -6.96
N PHE A 900 -87.50 -60.00 -7.84
CA PHE A 900 -88.33 -61.13 -7.44
C PHE A 900 -87.87 -62.40 -8.20
N PRO A 901 -87.85 -63.58 -7.55
CA PRO A 901 -87.10 -64.75 -8.01
C PRO A 901 -87.91 -65.71 -8.91
N PRO A 902 -87.24 -66.66 -9.61
CA PRO A 902 -87.85 -67.58 -10.59
C PRO A 902 -88.73 -68.70 -9.98
N PRO A 903 -89.56 -69.40 -10.80
CA PRO A 903 -90.66 -70.25 -10.32
C PRO A 903 -90.20 -71.66 -9.90
N GLY A 904 -90.64 -72.14 -8.74
CA GLY A 904 -90.39 -73.51 -8.25
C GLY A 904 -90.18 -73.67 -6.73
N ASP A 905 -90.27 -72.60 -5.95
CA ASP A 905 -89.95 -72.59 -4.51
C ASP A 905 -91.22 -72.58 -3.63
N PRO A 906 -91.41 -73.51 -2.68
CA PRO A 906 -92.63 -73.64 -1.86
C PRO A 906 -92.79 -72.61 -0.73
N ALA A 907 -92.05 -71.50 -0.72
CA ALA A 907 -92.22 -70.42 0.26
C ALA A 907 -93.13 -69.27 -0.22
N ARG A 908 -93.95 -69.49 -1.27
CA ARG A 908 -94.86 -68.48 -1.84
C ARG A 908 -96.16 -68.26 -1.05
N ASP A 909 -96.39 -69.00 0.03
CA ASP A 909 -97.66 -68.94 0.75
C ASP A 909 -97.43 -68.49 2.18
N ASP A 910 -97.19 -67.19 2.38
CA ASP A 910 -97.36 -66.59 3.69
C ASP A 910 -97.41 -65.04 3.58
N TRP A 911 -98.63 -64.49 3.79
CA TRP A 911 -98.97 -63.09 4.13
C TRP A 911 -98.86 -62.05 2.99
N ALA A 912 -99.89 -61.67 2.23
CA ALA A 912 -101.33 -61.53 2.45
C ALA A 912 -101.79 -60.40 3.41
N VAL A 913 -102.02 -59.20 2.83
CA VAL A 913 -103.18 -58.25 2.95
C VAL A 913 -103.38 -57.55 4.35
N PRO A 914 -104.06 -56.38 4.53
CA PRO A 914 -105.06 -55.84 3.61
C PRO A 914 -105.32 -54.31 3.47
N ARG A 915 -106.01 -54.05 2.35
CA ARG A 915 -106.83 -52.89 1.91
C ARG A 915 -106.16 -51.76 1.17
#